data_AF-A0AAD4KLF6-F1
#
_entry.id   AF-A0AAD4KLF6-F1
#
_cell.length_a   1.000
_cell.length_b   1.000
_cell.length_c   1.000
_cell.angle_alpha   90.00
_cell.angle_beta   90.00
_cell.angle_gamma   90.00
#
_symmetry.space_group_name_H-M   'P 1'
#
loop_
_entity.id
_entity.type
_entity.pdbx_description
1 polymer ?
#
loop_
_entity_poly.entity_id
_entity_poly.type
_entity_poly.pdbx_seq_one_letter_code
_entity_poly.pdbx_strand_id
1 'polypeptide(L)'
;MRSARLSRLPCSWQPRYNPSFRAASAPWRPSNSRRGLQTSTAQASDIAFAFDIDGVLLRSSKPIPGAADALRTLQDRGIPFILLTNGGGKHETERVAEIGQKLQIDLDPSVIIQSHSPFAGLVHGAFGQEALENKCILVAGGDGDGCRQVAEKYGFKSVVTPGDLFNAYPGIWPFSKVFKDYYKTFARPLPKPIDPSDPSNSLKIDAMFVFNDPRDWGLDAQVIVDILLSSQGIIGTISDKNGKSDLPNRGYQQDGQPPLYFSNPDLWWAASYHLPRLGQGGFREALEGIWAAVTGGPAQDVELIKTVVGKPYTLTYRFAENQLLRNRARILNSSSLPPVRKVFMVGDNPESDIRGANSYKSEHGSDWHSILVRTGVYNGGQPSCPPKTIVDDSTQAILSVSIRRRCYPVNMADSTLPHRPKPEETPEAAPAVEGGAAPPSKNALKKAAKDKAKAEKAAARAAQEQAQKAVQAVDTAVGLYGKLPETEDIVSVLDFSKLGEEYYEKDVTVVARSAKLGFLTLRQKGKKLQTVVAAPQEGPVSRQMVKWIASLNVNSIVQVTGVAKKPAVPIASATLTELELHIKKIYLIAEAAQVLPMQVKDAERPPPLSDIVEGESQVDAEGAPIVTLKTRLDNRVLDLQTETSQAITWISSGVAELFTEYMLKSGARWIFSSKLNGSSTEGGSEVFEVKYFKRMAYLAQSPQLHKQICIAGDMESVFEVGPVFRAEESNTHRHLTEFTGLDFEKTFQNHYHEVLEFAEDLLVFILTQLQERYKEQIAVIQKSYPKAGDFKLPKDGKALRLNYMDGVALLKEAGVDTSEQERFENDFSTAMEKQLGQIIREKYDTDFYVLDKFPMAVRPFYTKADPKDPTFSNSYDFFMRGEEIMSGAQRIHEVKELEESMAAKGLDPTAEGFEDYLSAFRQGCPPHAGGGLGLNRIVMFFLGLPNIRLATLFPRDPQRLRP
;
A
#
# COMPACT_ATOMS: atom_id res chain seq x y z
N MET A 1 3.02 27.87 55.90
CA MET A 1 3.76 27.34 57.06
C MET A 1 3.21 25.95 57.41
N ARG A 2 4.12 24.97 57.49
CA ARG A 2 4.09 23.71 58.28
C ARG A 2 3.00 22.65 58.05
N SER A 3 3.47 21.54 57.44
CA SER A 3 3.60 20.19 58.04
C SER A 3 2.39 19.24 58.15
N ALA A 4 2.35 18.29 57.20
CA ALA A 4 2.48 16.82 57.37
C ALA A 4 1.93 16.10 58.63
N ARG A 5 1.13 15.03 58.45
CA ARG A 5 1.52 13.59 58.61
C ARG A 5 0.33 12.62 58.77
N LEU A 6 0.45 11.48 58.05
CA LEU A 6 0.25 10.06 58.41
C LEU A 6 -1.12 9.46 58.87
N SER A 7 -1.61 8.56 58.01
CA SER A 7 -2.12 7.17 58.22
C SER A 7 -2.57 6.64 59.60
N ARG A 8 -3.69 5.86 59.61
CA ARG A 8 -3.92 4.54 60.29
C ARG A 8 -5.38 4.00 60.17
N LEU A 9 -5.55 2.76 59.65
CA LEU A 9 -6.27 1.54 60.17
C LEU A 9 -7.76 1.63 60.67
N PRO A 10 -8.50 0.56 61.15
CA PRO A 10 -8.26 -0.92 61.23
C PRO A 10 -9.50 -1.89 60.99
N CYS A 11 -9.18 -3.19 60.77
CA CYS A 11 -9.65 -4.46 61.40
C CYS A 11 -11.12 -4.76 61.86
N SER A 12 -11.65 -5.97 61.54
CA SER A 12 -12.23 -6.97 62.51
C SER A 12 -12.75 -8.26 61.82
N TRP A 13 -12.25 -9.47 62.18
CA TRP A 13 -12.80 -10.56 63.05
C TRP A 13 -13.74 -11.61 62.40
N GLN A 14 -13.37 -12.90 62.50
CA GLN A 14 -14.12 -14.13 62.13
C GLN A 14 -15.01 -14.65 63.30
N PRO A 15 -15.90 -15.67 63.12
CA PRO A 15 -15.50 -17.07 63.45
C PRO A 15 -16.21 -18.28 62.75
N ARG A 16 -15.42 -19.36 62.51
CA ARG A 16 -15.60 -20.80 62.92
C ARG A 16 -16.28 -21.91 62.04
N TYR A 17 -15.50 -23.01 61.89
CA TYR A 17 -15.77 -24.49 62.00
C TYR A 17 -16.19 -25.39 60.79
N ASN A 18 -15.19 -25.93 60.05
CA ASN A 18 -14.69 -27.34 59.87
C ASN A 18 -15.61 -28.60 60.07
N PRO A 19 -15.24 -29.85 59.64
CA PRO A 19 -14.67 -30.43 58.39
C PRO A 19 -15.21 -31.87 58.02
N SER A 20 -14.55 -32.54 57.04
CA SER A 20 -14.24 -34.00 56.89
C SER A 20 -15.08 -34.81 55.87
N PHE A 21 -14.55 -35.67 54.97
CA PHE A 21 -13.70 -36.86 55.11
C PHE A 21 -13.21 -37.40 53.73
N ARG A 22 -12.12 -38.20 53.73
CA ARG A 22 -11.50 -38.91 52.59
C ARG A 22 -12.26 -40.21 52.22
N ALA A 23 -12.18 -40.65 50.96
CA ALA A 23 -11.48 -41.88 50.50
C ALA A 23 -11.92 -42.40 49.12
N ALA A 24 -10.91 -42.82 48.34
CA ALA A 24 -10.85 -43.90 47.34
C ALA A 24 -12.08 -44.28 46.48
N SER A 25 -11.90 -44.32 45.15
CA SER A 25 -12.72 -45.16 44.28
C SER A 25 -12.07 -45.47 42.92
N ALA A 26 -11.92 -46.76 42.64
CA ALA A 26 -12.04 -47.41 41.34
C ALA A 26 -12.65 -48.81 41.60
N PRO A 27 -13.25 -49.54 40.63
CA PRO A 27 -13.79 -49.15 39.32
C PRO A 27 -15.23 -49.72 39.05
N TRP A 28 -15.71 -49.53 37.82
CA TRP A 28 -16.69 -50.32 37.01
C TRP A 28 -18.02 -49.68 36.54
N ARG A 29 -18.01 -49.30 35.24
CA ARG A 29 -18.98 -49.32 34.11
C ARG A 29 -20.51 -49.37 34.38
N PRO A 30 -21.30 -48.63 33.57
CA PRO A 30 -21.83 -49.21 32.32
C PRO A 30 -21.79 -48.30 31.07
N SER A 31 -22.09 -48.94 29.95
CA SER A 31 -22.04 -48.57 28.53
C SER A 31 -22.99 -47.45 28.07
N ASN A 32 -22.55 -46.62 27.11
CA ASN A 32 -23.11 -46.65 25.75
C ASN A 32 -22.32 -45.79 24.74
N SER A 33 -22.24 -46.37 23.54
CA SER A 33 -21.61 -45.96 22.29
C SER A 33 -21.54 -44.47 21.93
N ARG A 34 -20.33 -44.00 21.59
CA ARG A 34 -20.09 -43.15 20.40
C ARG A 34 -18.78 -43.59 19.74
N ARG A 35 -18.87 -43.88 18.44
CA ARG A 35 -17.74 -44.23 17.57
C ARG A 35 -16.72 -43.09 17.58
N GLY A 36 -15.53 -43.33 18.12
CA GLY A 36 -14.37 -42.46 17.93
C GLY A 36 -13.64 -42.84 16.66
N LEU A 37 -13.56 -41.93 15.69
CA LEU A 37 -12.62 -42.04 14.59
C LEU A 37 -11.19 -42.08 15.16
N GLN A 38 -10.42 -43.09 14.79
CA GLN A 38 -8.97 -43.10 14.93
C GLN A 38 -8.39 -41.96 14.11
N THR A 39 -7.89 -40.90 14.76
CA THR A 39 -6.99 -39.94 14.12
C THR A 39 -5.67 -40.64 13.84
N SER A 40 -5.29 -40.71 12.56
CA SER A 40 -3.99 -41.22 12.12
C SER A 40 -2.86 -40.40 12.76
N THR A 41 -1.89 -41.07 13.37
CA THR A 41 -0.62 -40.46 13.79
C THR A 41 0.09 -39.85 12.58
N ALA A 42 0.26 -38.52 12.55
CA ALA A 42 1.04 -37.83 11.54
C ALA A 42 2.50 -38.31 11.60
N GLN A 43 3.02 -38.81 10.49
CA GLN A 43 4.40 -39.25 10.38
C GLN A 43 5.29 -38.00 10.32
N ALA A 44 6.19 -37.84 11.29
CA ALA A 44 7.06 -36.67 11.39
C ALA A 44 7.93 -36.50 10.12
N SER A 45 7.85 -35.34 9.47
CA SER A 45 8.68 -35.00 8.31
C SER A 45 10.17 -35.04 8.66
N ASP A 46 10.99 -35.64 7.79
CA ASP A 46 12.45 -35.65 7.85
C ASP A 46 13.08 -34.46 7.10
N ILE A 47 12.25 -33.62 6.46
CA ILE A 47 12.65 -32.42 5.73
C ILE A 47 12.12 -31.14 6.40
N ALA A 48 12.83 -30.04 6.19
CA ALA A 48 12.48 -28.70 6.65
C ALA A 48 12.87 -27.63 5.62
N PHE A 49 12.35 -26.41 5.77
CA PHE A 49 12.69 -25.28 4.90
C PHE A 49 13.22 -24.08 5.69
N ALA A 50 14.13 -23.33 5.09
CA ALA A 50 14.51 -22.00 5.50
C ALA A 50 14.30 -21.07 4.30
N PHE A 51 13.58 -19.96 4.47
CA PHE A 51 13.34 -19.00 3.41
C PHE A 51 14.03 -17.69 3.74
N ASP A 52 14.79 -17.14 2.79
CA ASP A 52 15.00 -15.71 2.82
C ASP A 52 13.64 -14.96 2.69
N ILE A 53 13.62 -13.69 3.11
CA ILE A 53 12.42 -12.87 3.04
C ILE A 53 12.47 -11.96 1.82
N ASP A 54 13.55 -11.22 1.63
CA ASP A 54 13.66 -10.13 0.67
C ASP A 54 14.14 -10.64 -0.69
N GLY A 55 13.23 -10.81 -1.64
CA GLY A 55 13.48 -11.40 -2.95
C GLY A 55 12.95 -12.82 -3.08
N VAL A 56 12.50 -13.44 -1.99
CA VAL A 56 11.88 -14.79 -1.95
C VAL A 56 10.41 -14.77 -1.51
N LEU A 57 10.09 -14.03 -0.45
CA LEU A 57 8.72 -13.90 0.07
C LEU A 57 8.13 -12.51 -0.16
N LEU A 58 8.96 -11.47 -0.01
CA LEU A 58 8.61 -10.07 -0.19
C LEU A 58 9.60 -9.41 -1.14
N ARG A 59 9.17 -8.42 -1.92
CA ARG A 59 10.05 -7.51 -2.67
C ARG A 59 9.66 -6.08 -2.37
N SER A 60 10.56 -5.31 -1.76
CA SER A 60 10.27 -3.94 -1.30
C SER A 60 8.99 -3.86 -0.46
N SER A 61 8.84 -4.77 0.51
CA SER A 61 7.64 -4.95 1.35
C SER A 61 6.36 -5.45 0.67
N LYS A 62 6.38 -5.79 -0.62
CA LYS A 62 5.24 -6.41 -1.32
C LYS A 62 5.36 -7.92 -1.39
N PRO A 63 4.32 -8.71 -1.10
CA PRO A 63 4.32 -10.16 -1.32
C PRO A 63 4.73 -10.55 -2.74
N ILE A 64 5.63 -11.53 -2.84
CA ILE A 64 5.96 -12.19 -4.11
C ILE A 64 4.84 -13.20 -4.41
N PRO A 65 4.31 -13.25 -5.65
CA PRO A 65 3.24 -14.18 -6.01
C PRO A 65 3.58 -15.64 -5.64
N GLY A 66 2.63 -16.34 -5.03
CA GLY A 66 2.79 -17.73 -4.58
C GLY A 66 3.52 -17.94 -3.24
N ALA A 67 4.19 -16.92 -2.69
CA ALA A 67 4.91 -17.03 -1.42
C ALA A 67 4.01 -17.39 -0.22
N ALA A 68 2.81 -16.81 -0.15
CA ALA A 68 1.85 -17.13 0.91
C ALA A 68 1.34 -18.58 0.80
N ASP A 69 0.99 -19.01 -0.41
CA ASP A 69 0.51 -20.38 -0.69
C ASP A 69 1.61 -21.42 -0.41
N ALA A 70 2.87 -21.07 -0.71
CA ALA A 70 4.04 -21.86 -0.39
C ALA A 70 4.15 -22.11 1.12
N LEU A 71 4.09 -21.07 1.95
CA LEU A 71 4.16 -21.21 3.41
C LEU A 71 2.93 -21.94 3.99
N ARG A 72 1.71 -21.64 3.52
CA ARG A 72 0.49 -22.37 3.92
C ARG A 72 0.58 -23.86 3.61
N THR A 73 1.11 -24.20 2.43
CA THR A 73 1.33 -25.60 2.05
C THR A 73 2.26 -26.33 3.02
N LEU A 74 3.27 -25.66 3.58
CA LEU A 74 4.14 -26.25 4.60
C LEU A 74 3.41 -26.40 5.94
N GLN A 75 2.64 -25.39 6.37
CA GLN A 75 1.81 -25.46 7.58
C GLN A 75 0.79 -26.60 7.52
N ASP A 76 0.02 -26.68 6.43
CA ASP A 76 -1.01 -27.72 6.21
C ASP A 76 -0.43 -29.14 6.22
N ARG A 77 0.84 -29.28 5.81
CA ARG A 77 1.56 -30.56 5.77
C ARG A 77 2.37 -30.85 7.03
N GLY A 78 2.37 -29.94 8.01
CA GLY A 78 3.18 -30.06 9.21
C GLY A 78 4.69 -30.11 8.94
N ILE A 79 5.15 -29.48 7.85
CA ILE A 79 6.57 -29.40 7.51
C ILE A 79 7.16 -28.16 8.20
N PRO A 80 8.18 -28.31 9.07
CA PRO A 80 8.74 -27.19 9.80
C PRO A 80 9.50 -26.25 8.87
N PHE A 81 9.35 -24.94 9.08
CA PHE A 81 10.11 -23.93 8.39
C PHE A 81 10.49 -22.75 9.28
N ILE A 82 11.48 -21.99 8.83
CA ILE A 82 11.89 -20.71 9.39
C ILE A 82 12.08 -19.67 8.28
N LEU A 83 11.99 -18.40 8.64
CA LEU A 83 12.27 -17.23 7.81
C LEU A 83 13.60 -16.65 8.28
N LEU A 84 14.61 -16.61 7.41
CA LEU A 84 15.98 -16.24 7.74
C LEU A 84 16.44 -15.05 6.89
N THR A 85 16.54 -13.86 7.48
CA THR A 85 16.87 -12.60 6.79
C THR A 85 18.07 -11.90 7.42
N ASN A 86 18.80 -11.14 6.61
CA ASN A 86 19.81 -10.18 7.08
C ASN A 86 19.20 -8.81 7.45
N GLY A 87 17.92 -8.59 7.15
CA GLY A 87 17.16 -7.44 7.65
C GLY A 87 16.99 -7.49 9.17
N GLY A 88 16.84 -6.31 9.78
CA GLY A 88 16.68 -6.18 11.23
C GLY A 88 16.27 -4.77 11.67
N GLY A 89 16.47 -4.48 12.95
CA GLY A 89 16.14 -3.19 13.58
C GLY A 89 14.78 -3.14 14.26
N LYS A 90 14.07 -4.27 14.30
CA LYS A 90 12.78 -4.45 14.99
C LYS A 90 12.76 -5.80 15.69
N HIS A 91 11.96 -5.92 16.75
CA HIS A 91 11.84 -7.20 17.45
C HIS A 91 11.06 -8.21 16.58
N GLU A 92 11.35 -9.51 16.73
CA GLU A 92 10.76 -10.59 15.96
C GLU A 92 9.24 -10.58 16.00
N THR A 93 8.64 -10.24 17.15
CA THR A 93 7.18 -10.12 17.29
C THR A 93 6.58 -9.07 16.37
N GLU A 94 7.25 -7.92 16.21
CA GLU A 94 6.80 -6.84 15.34
C GLU A 94 7.00 -7.23 13.88
N ARG A 95 8.17 -7.81 13.56
CA ARG A 95 8.47 -8.23 12.19
C ARG A 95 7.58 -9.37 11.70
N VAL A 96 7.26 -10.33 12.58
CA VAL A 96 6.30 -11.40 12.30
C VAL A 96 4.89 -10.85 12.09
N ALA A 97 4.43 -9.88 12.91
CA ALA A 97 3.15 -9.25 12.70
C ALA A 97 3.07 -8.55 11.32
N GLU A 98 4.13 -7.83 10.93
CA GLU A 98 4.21 -7.21 9.60
C GLU A 98 4.15 -8.23 8.45
N ILE A 99 4.91 -9.31 8.55
CA ILE A 99 4.97 -10.34 7.50
C ILE A 99 3.69 -11.15 7.46
N GLY A 100 3.14 -11.51 8.63
CA GLY A 100 1.88 -12.24 8.76
C GLY A 100 0.72 -11.44 8.18
N GLN A 101 0.68 -10.12 8.42
CA GLN A 101 -0.29 -9.23 7.80
C GLN A 101 -0.11 -9.14 6.28
N LYS A 102 1.13 -8.97 5.79
CA LYS A 102 1.43 -8.87 4.35
C LYS A 102 1.12 -10.14 3.57
N LEU A 103 1.47 -11.31 4.14
CA LEU A 103 1.26 -12.62 3.51
C LEU A 103 -0.09 -13.25 3.88
N GLN A 104 -0.86 -12.61 4.77
CA GLN A 104 -2.12 -13.12 5.33
C GLN A 104 -1.97 -14.56 5.86
N ILE A 105 -0.94 -14.78 6.67
CA ILE A 105 -0.61 -16.08 7.25
C ILE A 105 -0.27 -15.89 8.72
N ASP A 106 -0.82 -16.75 9.58
CA ASP A 106 -0.49 -16.72 10.99
C ASP A 106 0.90 -17.34 11.21
N LEU A 107 1.79 -16.60 11.84
CA LEU A 107 3.19 -16.96 12.04
C LEU A 107 3.55 -16.74 13.50
N ASP A 108 4.24 -17.70 14.09
CA ASP A 108 4.77 -17.57 15.44
C ASP A 108 6.08 -16.76 15.40
N PRO A 109 6.32 -15.81 16.33
CA PRO A 109 7.59 -15.09 16.41
C PRO A 109 8.83 -15.99 16.39
N SER A 110 8.70 -17.24 16.84
CA SER A 110 9.78 -18.23 16.84
C SER A 110 10.23 -18.67 15.45
N VAL A 111 9.46 -18.40 14.39
CA VAL A 111 9.78 -18.81 13.00
C VAL A 111 10.66 -17.81 12.29
N ILE A 112 10.78 -16.57 12.75
CA ILE A 112 11.62 -15.57 12.11
C ILE A 112 12.97 -15.44 12.81
N ILE A 113 14.00 -15.24 12.01
CA ILE A 113 15.37 -15.05 12.44
C ILE A 113 15.93 -13.91 11.61
N GLN A 114 16.17 -12.80 12.30
CA GLN A 114 16.75 -11.58 11.77
C GLN A 114 18.25 -11.56 12.05
N SER A 115 18.94 -10.61 11.43
CA SER A 115 20.39 -10.41 11.57
C SER A 115 20.87 -10.31 13.02
N HIS A 116 20.12 -9.61 13.87
CA HIS A 116 20.45 -9.43 15.30
C HIS A 116 19.89 -10.51 16.23
N SER A 117 19.02 -11.42 15.76
CA SER A 117 18.42 -12.48 16.60
C SER A 117 19.46 -13.32 17.37
N PRO A 118 20.63 -13.67 16.79
CA PRO A 118 21.66 -14.40 17.54
C PRO A 118 22.16 -13.67 18.80
N PHE A 119 22.05 -12.34 18.88
CA PHE A 119 22.48 -11.58 20.05
C PHE A 119 21.64 -11.88 21.29
N ALA A 120 20.40 -12.37 21.14
CA ALA A 120 19.59 -12.80 22.27
C ALA A 120 20.28 -13.91 23.10
N GLY A 121 21.08 -14.77 22.45
CA GLY A 121 21.84 -15.81 23.15
C GLY A 121 22.95 -15.25 24.05
N LEU A 122 23.52 -14.08 23.72
CA LEU A 122 24.64 -13.48 24.45
C LEU A 122 24.22 -12.94 25.82
N VAL A 123 22.94 -12.65 26.02
CA VAL A 123 22.37 -12.25 27.33
C VAL A 123 22.73 -13.27 28.41
N HIS A 124 22.65 -14.56 28.08
CA HIS A 124 22.91 -15.67 29.00
C HIS A 124 24.23 -16.41 28.72
N GLY A 125 25.15 -15.82 27.95
CA GLY A 125 26.50 -16.38 27.73
C GLY A 125 26.58 -17.46 26.64
N ALA A 126 25.82 -17.31 25.55
CA ALA A 126 25.98 -18.19 24.39
C ALA A 126 27.34 -18.00 23.68
N PHE A 127 27.69 -18.96 22.84
CA PHE A 127 28.88 -18.91 21.98
C PHE A 127 30.23 -18.84 22.72
N GLY A 128 30.28 -19.31 23.97
CA GLY A 128 31.49 -19.31 24.79
C GLY A 128 31.87 -17.94 25.35
N GLN A 129 30.92 -16.99 25.37
CA GLN A 129 31.08 -15.66 25.94
C GLN A 129 30.48 -15.59 27.35
N GLU A 130 30.94 -14.63 28.16
CA GLU A 130 30.29 -14.32 29.44
C GLU A 130 28.86 -13.80 29.24
N ALA A 131 28.01 -14.00 30.24
CA ALA A 131 26.65 -13.48 30.23
C ALA A 131 26.66 -11.94 30.30
N LEU A 132 25.98 -11.30 29.36
CA LEU A 132 25.94 -9.84 29.22
C LEU A 132 24.68 -9.20 29.84
N GLU A 133 23.76 -9.98 30.44
CA GLU A 133 22.49 -9.49 31.00
C GLU A 133 22.63 -8.24 31.88
N ASN A 134 23.62 -8.23 32.78
CA ASN A 134 23.83 -7.14 33.75
C ASN A 134 25.04 -6.24 33.40
N LYS A 135 25.58 -6.39 32.18
CA LYS A 135 26.74 -5.61 31.70
C LYS A 135 26.25 -4.37 30.95
N CYS A 136 27.08 -3.33 30.88
CA CYS A 136 26.75 -2.10 30.15
C CYS A 136 27.19 -2.24 28.69
N ILE A 137 26.24 -2.28 27.76
CA ILE A 137 26.52 -2.48 26.34
C ILE A 137 26.27 -1.21 25.53
N LEU A 138 27.03 -1.04 24.45
CA LEU A 138 26.76 -0.03 23.44
C LEU A 138 25.95 -0.65 22.29
N VAL A 139 24.84 -0.03 21.92
CA VAL A 139 24.03 -0.40 20.75
C VAL A 139 24.03 0.75 19.76
N ALA A 140 24.57 0.49 18.57
CA ALA A 140 24.64 1.43 17.46
C ALA A 140 23.75 1.00 16.29
N GLY A 141 23.38 2.00 15.49
CA GLY A 141 22.54 1.86 14.30
C GLY A 141 21.05 1.62 14.56
N GLY A 142 20.28 1.67 13.47
CA GLY A 142 18.81 1.63 13.52
C GLY A 142 18.16 3.01 13.54
N ASP A 143 16.83 3.01 13.54
CA ASP A 143 16.02 4.23 13.58
C ASP A 143 15.55 4.52 15.01
N GLY A 144 15.72 5.77 15.46
CA GLY A 144 15.45 6.21 16.81
C GLY A 144 16.06 5.30 17.88
N ASP A 145 15.26 4.96 18.89
CA ASP A 145 15.62 4.04 19.99
C ASP A 145 15.31 2.57 19.69
N GLY A 146 14.91 2.23 18.46
CA GLY A 146 14.35 0.92 18.13
C GLY A 146 15.30 -0.24 18.47
N CYS A 147 16.57 -0.13 18.07
CA CYS A 147 17.57 -1.15 18.38
C CYS A 147 17.84 -1.30 19.89
N ARG A 148 17.75 -0.21 20.67
CA ARG A 148 17.85 -0.29 22.13
C ARG A 148 16.71 -1.12 22.70
N GLN A 149 15.48 -0.84 22.28
CA GLN A 149 14.29 -1.57 22.72
C GLN A 149 14.35 -3.06 22.36
N VAL A 150 14.94 -3.41 21.20
CA VAL A 150 15.19 -4.80 20.82
C VAL A 150 16.17 -5.46 21.79
N ALA A 151 17.30 -4.82 22.09
CA ALA A 151 18.26 -5.33 23.05
C ALA A 151 17.63 -5.50 24.46
N GLU A 152 16.86 -4.52 24.91
CA GLU A 152 16.14 -4.61 26.19
C GLU A 152 15.14 -5.77 26.22
N LYS A 153 14.42 -6.01 25.11
CA LYS A 153 13.50 -7.17 24.97
C LYS A 153 14.23 -8.51 24.99
N TYR A 154 15.46 -8.58 24.49
CA TYR A 154 16.28 -9.78 24.62
C TYR A 154 16.78 -10.02 26.06
N GLY A 155 16.79 -8.99 26.89
CA GLY A 155 17.15 -9.08 28.31
C GLY A 155 18.41 -8.31 28.71
N PHE A 156 19.00 -7.50 27.83
CA PHE A 156 20.08 -6.59 28.22
C PHE A 156 19.53 -5.48 29.11
N LYS A 157 20.06 -5.33 30.34
CA LYS A 157 19.51 -4.38 31.32
C LYS A 157 20.10 -2.97 31.27
N SER A 158 21.32 -2.83 30.77
CA SER A 158 22.02 -1.54 30.68
C SER A 158 22.50 -1.31 29.25
N VAL A 159 21.72 -0.55 28.47
CA VAL A 159 21.99 -0.27 27.07
C VAL A 159 22.22 1.21 26.86
N VAL A 160 23.40 1.57 26.35
CA VAL A 160 23.81 2.91 25.97
C VAL A 160 23.84 3.02 24.45
N THR A 161 23.45 4.17 23.90
CA THR A 161 23.56 4.46 22.46
C THR A 161 24.56 5.59 22.20
N PRO A 162 25.12 5.69 20.99
CA PRO A 162 25.93 6.85 20.59
C PRO A 162 25.19 8.19 20.77
N GLY A 163 23.86 8.20 20.59
CA GLY A 163 23.01 9.36 20.85
C GLY A 163 23.00 9.82 22.31
N ASP A 164 23.03 8.89 23.28
CA ASP A 164 23.14 9.22 24.71
C ASP A 164 24.46 9.92 25.01
N LEU A 165 25.55 9.37 24.45
CA LEU A 165 26.91 9.91 24.62
C LEU A 165 27.03 11.30 24.01
N PHE A 166 26.52 11.49 22.79
CA PHE A 166 26.52 12.80 22.13
C PHE A 166 25.64 13.83 22.87
N ASN A 167 24.49 13.42 23.39
CA ASN A 167 23.61 14.35 24.11
C ASN A 167 24.22 14.78 25.46
N ALA A 168 24.88 13.86 26.17
CA ALA A 168 25.59 14.17 27.41
C ALA A 168 26.89 14.97 27.16
N TYR A 169 27.62 14.63 26.09
CA TYR A 169 28.90 15.23 25.74
C TYR A 169 28.96 15.59 24.24
N PRO A 170 28.38 16.71 23.80
CA PRO A 170 28.33 17.09 22.38
C PRO A 170 29.70 17.29 21.72
N GLY A 171 30.75 17.47 22.53
CA GLY A 171 32.13 17.57 22.07
C GLY A 171 32.74 16.24 21.60
N ILE A 172 32.13 15.10 21.90
CA ILE A 172 32.63 13.77 21.47
C ILE A 172 32.70 13.66 19.94
N TRP A 173 31.79 14.35 19.25
CA TRP A 173 31.84 14.49 17.80
C TRP A 173 31.11 15.79 17.38
N PRO A 174 31.84 16.90 17.18
CA PRO A 174 31.26 18.23 17.04
C PRO A 174 30.50 18.45 15.72
N PHE A 175 30.57 17.48 14.79
CA PHE A 175 29.95 17.55 13.47
C PHE A 175 28.51 16.99 13.45
N SER A 176 28.05 16.31 14.51
CA SER A 176 26.67 15.79 14.63
C SER A 176 25.65 16.81 15.13
N LYS A 177 25.97 18.11 15.11
CA LYS A 177 25.02 19.17 15.53
C LYS A 177 23.69 19.10 14.77
N VAL A 178 23.70 18.68 13.51
CA VAL A 178 22.50 18.49 12.68
C VAL A 178 21.60 17.34 13.17
N PHE A 179 22.16 16.37 13.88
CA PHE A 179 21.43 15.25 14.49
C PHE A 179 21.05 15.51 15.95
N LYS A 180 21.38 16.69 16.52
CA LYS A 180 21.12 16.99 17.94
C LYS A 180 19.66 16.84 18.31
N ASP A 181 18.75 17.41 17.52
CA ASP A 181 17.33 17.33 17.84
C ASP A 181 16.77 15.93 17.58
N TYR A 182 17.34 15.18 16.64
CA TYR A 182 17.02 13.75 16.45
C TYR A 182 17.38 12.95 17.72
N TYR A 183 18.63 13.03 18.19
CA TYR A 183 19.06 12.29 19.38
C TYR A 183 18.31 12.69 20.65
N LYS A 184 17.97 13.97 20.84
CA LYS A 184 17.18 14.43 21.99
C LYS A 184 15.84 13.73 22.16
N THR A 185 15.22 13.26 21.07
CA THR A 185 13.89 12.63 21.14
C THR A 185 13.91 11.28 21.89
N PHE A 186 15.07 10.64 22.01
CA PHE A 186 15.18 9.32 22.62
C PHE A 186 16.42 9.12 23.53
N ALA A 187 17.34 10.09 23.59
CA ALA A 187 18.52 10.00 24.42
C ALA A 187 18.15 9.89 25.90
N ARG A 188 18.81 8.98 26.60
CA ARG A 188 18.65 8.72 28.03
C ARG A 188 19.89 9.19 28.79
N PRO A 189 19.77 9.55 30.08
CA PRO A 189 20.94 9.81 30.92
C PRO A 189 21.89 8.62 30.95
N LEU A 190 23.19 8.88 30.92
CA LEU A 190 24.20 7.83 31.02
C LEU A 190 24.19 7.19 32.42
N PRO A 191 24.43 5.87 32.54
CA PRO A 191 24.45 5.18 33.83
C PRO A 191 25.62 5.62 34.72
N LYS A 192 26.69 6.15 34.11
CA LYS A 192 27.85 6.78 34.75
C LYS A 192 28.35 7.95 33.87
N PRO A 193 28.99 8.97 34.46
CA PRO A 193 29.62 10.04 33.68
C PRO A 193 30.85 9.54 32.93
N ILE A 194 31.32 10.31 31.95
CA ILE A 194 32.67 10.17 31.39
C ILE A 194 33.59 11.09 32.19
N ASP A 195 34.53 10.51 32.93
CA ASP A 195 35.50 11.23 33.75
C ASP A 195 36.91 10.66 33.57
N PRO A 196 37.75 11.30 32.73
CA PRO A 196 39.14 10.88 32.53
C PRO A 196 40.01 10.98 33.79
N SER A 197 39.61 11.80 34.79
CA SER A 197 40.37 11.99 36.03
C SER A 197 40.07 10.93 37.09
N ASP A 198 38.92 10.25 36.99
CA ASP A 198 38.56 9.10 37.81
C ASP A 198 38.03 7.93 36.93
N PRO A 199 38.93 7.19 36.25
CA PRO A 199 38.56 6.06 35.40
C PRO A 199 37.76 4.97 36.14
N SER A 200 37.88 4.87 37.46
CA SER A 200 37.16 3.86 38.26
C SER A 200 35.65 4.14 38.35
N ASN A 201 35.28 5.43 38.25
CA ASN A 201 33.90 5.90 38.26
C ASN A 201 33.39 6.31 36.87
N SER A 202 34.26 6.32 35.85
CA SER A 202 33.89 6.60 34.47
C SER A 202 33.03 5.48 33.85
N LEU A 203 32.28 5.84 32.81
CA LEU A 203 31.44 4.93 32.03
C LEU A 203 32.29 3.86 31.35
N LYS A 204 31.97 2.60 31.65
CA LYS A 204 32.56 1.43 31.01
C LYS A 204 31.55 0.76 30.08
N ILE A 205 32.00 0.39 28.89
CA ILE A 205 31.28 -0.44 27.93
C ILE A 205 31.92 -1.83 27.91
N ASP A 206 31.10 -2.87 28.12
CA ASP A 206 31.52 -4.27 28.20
C ASP A 206 31.35 -5.02 26.88
N ALA A 207 30.48 -4.56 25.98
CA ALA A 207 30.32 -5.08 24.62
C ALA A 207 29.71 -4.02 23.69
N MET A 208 30.03 -4.07 22.39
CA MET A 208 29.50 -3.16 21.38
C MET A 208 28.77 -3.92 20.28
N PHE A 209 27.58 -3.45 19.91
CA PHE A 209 26.76 -4.08 18.90
C PHE A 209 26.28 -3.08 17.86
N VAL A 210 26.49 -3.39 16.59
CA VAL A 210 25.84 -2.71 15.47
C VAL A 210 24.62 -3.56 15.07
N PHE A 211 23.46 -3.20 15.62
CA PHE A 211 22.21 -3.98 15.49
C PHE A 211 21.53 -3.78 14.13
N ASN A 212 21.76 -2.65 13.49
CA ASN A 212 21.24 -2.32 12.17
C ASN A 212 22.09 -1.22 11.53
N ASP A 213 21.75 -0.77 10.31
CA ASP A 213 22.48 0.30 9.62
C ASP A 213 22.60 1.58 10.46
N PRO A 214 23.81 2.10 10.70
CA PRO A 214 24.05 3.44 11.25
C PRO A 214 23.40 4.57 10.45
N ARG A 215 22.89 5.58 11.15
CA ARG A 215 22.32 6.81 10.54
C ARG A 215 23.34 7.93 10.46
N ASP A 216 24.15 8.06 11.50
CA ASP A 216 25.26 8.99 11.59
C ASP A 216 26.56 8.19 11.66
N TRP A 217 27.12 7.87 10.48
CA TRP A 217 28.33 7.06 10.40
C TRP A 217 29.53 7.73 11.08
N GLY A 218 29.55 9.06 11.18
CA GLY A 218 30.64 9.80 11.82
C GLY A 218 30.64 9.61 13.33
N LEU A 219 29.51 9.87 13.98
CA LEU A 219 29.38 9.68 15.43
C LEU A 219 29.59 8.21 15.83
N ASP A 220 28.92 7.29 15.13
CA ASP A 220 28.97 5.86 15.46
C ASP A 220 30.40 5.32 15.29
N ALA A 221 31.11 5.71 14.22
CA ALA A 221 32.50 5.31 14.02
C ALA A 221 33.44 5.92 15.07
N GLN A 222 33.29 7.22 15.38
CA GLN A 222 34.11 7.89 16.39
C GLN A 222 33.99 7.20 17.76
N VAL A 223 32.77 6.99 18.23
CA VAL A 223 32.50 6.34 19.53
C VAL A 223 33.07 4.92 19.57
N ILE A 224 32.87 4.14 18.51
CA ILE A 224 33.39 2.76 18.45
C ILE A 224 34.93 2.76 18.47
N VAL A 225 35.59 3.64 17.71
CA VAL A 225 37.06 3.73 17.69
C VAL A 225 37.60 4.16 19.06
N ASP A 226 36.98 5.15 19.71
CA ASP A 226 37.40 5.60 21.04
C ASP A 226 37.33 4.45 22.07
N ILE A 227 36.26 3.65 22.02
CA ILE A 227 36.11 2.49 22.90
C ILE A 227 37.14 1.39 22.57
N LEU A 228 37.42 1.13 21.29
CA LEU A 228 38.43 0.15 20.87
C LEU A 228 39.86 0.56 21.23
N LEU A 229 40.14 1.86 21.37
CA LEU A 229 41.41 2.39 21.83
C LEU A 229 41.49 2.54 23.35
N SER A 230 40.36 2.53 24.06
CA SER A 230 40.31 2.71 25.50
C SER A 230 40.99 1.59 26.30
N SER A 231 41.27 1.84 27.59
CA SER A 231 41.66 0.76 28.51
C SER A 231 40.41 0.07 29.05
N GLN A 232 40.29 -1.24 28.86
CA GLN A 232 39.20 -2.08 29.37
C GLN A 232 37.77 -1.63 29.01
N GLY A 233 37.58 -0.83 27.95
CA GLY A 233 36.28 -0.27 27.57
C GLY A 233 35.84 0.96 28.36
N ILE A 234 36.73 1.56 29.17
CA ILE A 234 36.43 2.75 29.98
C ILE A 234 36.54 4.00 29.09
N ILE A 235 35.41 4.64 28.80
CA ILE A 235 35.36 5.81 27.93
C ILE A 235 36.13 6.97 28.56
N GLY A 236 36.91 7.68 27.73
CA GLY A 236 37.78 8.79 28.14
C GLY A 236 39.21 8.37 28.47
N THR A 237 39.56 7.10 28.32
CA THR A 237 40.93 6.57 28.50
C THR A 237 41.54 6.14 27.16
N ILE A 238 42.86 5.95 27.12
CA ILE A 238 43.59 5.31 26.02
C ILE A 238 44.45 4.21 26.64
N SER A 239 44.45 3.01 26.05
CA SER A 239 45.26 1.90 26.56
C SER A 239 46.75 2.10 26.26
N ASP A 240 47.59 1.95 27.29
CA ASP A 240 49.05 1.95 27.17
C ASP A 240 49.59 0.72 26.42
N LYS A 241 48.73 -0.24 26.05
CA LYS A 241 49.12 -1.39 25.20
C LYS A 241 49.07 -1.06 23.71
N ASN A 242 48.32 -0.04 23.31
CA ASN A 242 48.16 0.31 21.89
C ASN A 242 49.51 0.63 21.23
N GLY A 243 49.80 -0.03 20.10
CA GLY A 243 51.02 0.17 19.31
C GLY A 243 52.26 -0.59 19.77
N LYS A 244 52.21 -1.34 20.88
CA LYS A 244 53.33 -2.15 21.39
C LYS A 244 53.60 -3.35 20.49
N SER A 245 54.69 -3.30 19.73
CA SER A 245 55.06 -4.30 18.72
C SER A 245 55.37 -5.69 19.29
N ASP A 246 55.65 -5.80 20.59
CA ASP A 246 55.93 -7.04 21.31
C ASP A 246 54.66 -7.80 21.75
N LEU A 247 53.48 -7.19 21.59
CA LEU A 247 52.19 -7.79 21.94
C LEU A 247 51.42 -8.25 20.69
N PRO A 248 50.54 -9.27 20.80
CA PRO A 248 49.64 -9.68 19.71
C PRO A 248 48.82 -8.49 19.19
N ASN A 249 48.58 -8.44 17.88
CA ASN A 249 47.90 -7.32 17.22
C ASN A 249 48.47 -5.93 17.61
N ARG A 250 49.77 -5.89 17.90
CA ARG A 250 50.51 -4.73 18.44
C ARG A 250 49.86 -4.10 19.68
N GLY A 251 49.27 -4.93 20.51
CA GLY A 251 48.59 -4.57 21.75
C GLY A 251 47.21 -3.92 21.58
N TYR A 252 46.77 -3.65 20.34
CA TYR A 252 45.40 -3.20 20.07
C TYR A 252 44.40 -4.32 20.40
N GLN A 253 43.33 -3.96 21.12
CA GLN A 253 42.32 -4.90 21.63
C GLN A 253 42.89 -6.00 22.55
N GLN A 254 44.04 -5.77 23.20
CA GLN A 254 44.68 -6.70 24.15
C GLN A 254 44.64 -6.23 25.62
N ASP A 255 43.80 -5.25 25.93
CA ASP A 255 43.66 -4.64 27.26
C ASP A 255 42.23 -4.73 27.80
N GLY A 256 41.51 -5.80 27.44
CA GLY A 256 40.13 -6.02 27.87
C GLY A 256 39.11 -5.08 27.23
N GLN A 257 39.42 -4.50 26.07
CA GLN A 257 38.45 -3.72 25.30
C GLN A 257 37.24 -4.58 24.91
N PRO A 258 36.04 -3.98 24.83
CA PRO A 258 34.82 -4.72 24.59
C PRO A 258 34.81 -5.34 23.19
N PRO A 259 34.28 -6.56 23.04
CA PRO A 259 34.07 -7.17 21.73
C PRO A 259 33.09 -6.35 20.89
N LEU A 260 33.37 -6.28 19.58
CA LEU A 260 32.55 -5.60 18.60
C LEU A 260 31.79 -6.61 17.72
N TYR A 261 30.47 -6.49 17.68
CA TYR A 261 29.58 -7.35 16.92
C TYR A 261 28.85 -6.59 15.82
N PHE A 262 28.84 -7.13 14.61
CA PHE A 262 28.01 -6.69 13.49
C PHE A 262 26.91 -7.71 13.23
N SER A 263 25.68 -7.24 13.08
CA SER A 263 24.53 -8.12 12.84
C SER A 263 24.35 -8.49 11.36
N ASN A 264 24.78 -7.63 10.44
CA ASN A 264 24.54 -7.79 9.01
C ASN A 264 25.82 -7.54 8.20
N PRO A 265 26.27 -8.51 7.37
CA PRO A 265 27.46 -8.37 6.55
C PRO A 265 27.22 -7.78 5.16
N ASP A 266 25.97 -7.58 4.75
CA ASP A 266 25.64 -7.22 3.38
C ASP A 266 26.19 -5.82 3.06
N LEU A 267 27.09 -5.77 2.07
CA LEU A 267 27.61 -4.51 1.53
C LEU A 267 26.51 -3.78 0.76
N TRP A 268 25.76 -4.53 -0.06
CA TRP A 268 24.72 -4.03 -0.94
C TRP A 268 23.38 -4.62 -0.55
N TRP A 269 22.34 -3.79 -0.52
CA TRP A 269 20.97 -4.25 -0.40
C TRP A 269 20.04 -3.56 -1.41
N ALA A 270 18.94 -4.23 -1.76
CA ALA A 270 17.98 -3.76 -2.74
C ALA A 270 16.87 -2.91 -2.07
N ALA A 271 16.95 -1.59 -2.25
CA ALA A 271 15.93 -0.63 -1.81
C ALA A 271 14.86 -0.38 -2.89
N SER A 272 13.89 0.48 -2.62
CA SER A 272 12.94 0.96 -3.65
C SER A 272 13.57 1.88 -4.71
N TYR A 273 14.82 2.31 -4.49
CA TYR A 273 15.61 3.04 -5.47
C TYR A 273 16.10 2.08 -6.56
N HIS A 274 16.26 2.57 -7.79
CA HIS A 274 16.58 1.73 -8.95
C HIS A 274 18.01 1.14 -8.95
N LEU A 275 18.86 1.50 -7.98
CA LEU A 275 20.21 0.97 -7.78
C LEU A 275 20.41 0.49 -6.33
N PRO A 276 21.22 -0.57 -6.09
CA PRO A 276 21.54 -1.06 -4.74
C PRO A 276 22.11 0.04 -3.84
N ARG A 277 21.81 0.00 -2.54
CA ARG A 277 22.31 0.95 -1.52
C ARG A 277 23.33 0.25 -0.62
N LEU A 278 24.24 1.04 -0.02
CA LEU A 278 25.12 0.53 1.01
C LEU A 278 24.30 0.13 2.24
N GLY A 279 24.53 -1.09 2.72
CA GLY A 279 23.99 -1.59 3.98
C GLY A 279 25.02 -1.50 5.11
N GLN A 280 24.79 -2.24 6.19
CA GLN A 280 25.66 -2.27 7.36
C GLN A 280 27.06 -2.77 7.01
N GLY A 281 27.19 -3.64 6.00
CA GLY A 281 28.48 -4.02 5.44
C GLY A 281 29.27 -2.81 4.94
N GLY A 282 28.63 -1.81 4.34
CA GLY A 282 29.28 -0.57 3.93
C GLY A 282 29.83 0.24 5.11
N PHE A 283 29.09 0.33 6.21
CA PHE A 283 29.57 0.96 7.44
C PHE A 283 30.74 0.18 8.04
N ARG A 284 30.65 -1.16 8.05
CA ARG A 284 31.73 -2.03 8.52
C ARG A 284 33.02 -1.82 7.72
N GLU A 285 32.95 -1.83 6.38
CA GLU A 285 34.10 -1.56 5.51
C GLU A 285 34.68 -0.15 5.77
N ALA A 286 33.83 0.85 5.96
CA ALA A 286 34.26 2.20 6.30
C ALA A 286 34.98 2.25 7.67
N LEU A 287 34.45 1.58 8.68
CA LEU A 287 35.07 1.49 10.01
C LEU A 287 36.41 0.74 9.96
N GLU A 288 36.50 -0.34 9.18
CA GLU A 288 37.75 -1.07 8.96
C GLU A 288 38.80 -0.17 8.29
N GLY A 289 38.40 0.64 7.31
CA GLY A 289 39.27 1.63 6.68
C GLY A 289 39.75 2.71 7.67
N ILE A 290 38.86 3.23 8.51
CA ILE A 290 39.21 4.19 9.57
C ILE A 290 40.18 3.54 10.57
N TRP A 291 39.89 2.33 11.03
CA TRP A 291 40.74 1.58 11.95
C TRP A 291 42.13 1.34 11.38
N ALA A 292 42.22 0.93 10.11
CA ALA A 292 43.50 0.74 9.43
C ALA A 292 44.29 2.04 9.32
N ALA A 293 43.63 3.17 9.01
CA ALA A 293 44.27 4.48 8.97
C ALA A 293 44.79 4.94 10.35
N VAL A 294 44.05 4.63 11.42
CA VAL A 294 44.40 4.99 12.80
C VAL A 294 45.54 4.12 13.35
N THR A 295 45.55 2.83 13.04
CA THR A 295 46.46 1.84 13.66
C THR A 295 47.64 1.43 12.80
N GLY A 296 47.66 1.82 11.51
CA GLY A 296 48.59 1.33 10.50
C GLY A 296 48.09 0.07 9.76
N GLY A 297 47.00 -0.55 10.24
CA GLY A 297 46.27 -1.60 9.56
C GLY A 297 47.11 -2.82 9.16
N PRO A 298 46.73 -3.53 8.09
CA PRO A 298 47.44 -4.74 7.65
C PRO A 298 48.91 -4.49 7.29
N ALA A 299 49.29 -3.25 6.93
CA ALA A 299 50.68 -2.90 6.66
C ALA A 299 51.58 -2.93 7.92
N GLN A 300 50.98 -2.97 9.10
CA GLN A 300 51.65 -3.08 10.39
C GLN A 300 51.25 -4.37 11.15
N ASP A 301 50.71 -5.38 10.46
CA ASP A 301 50.14 -6.59 11.06
C ASP A 301 49.09 -6.29 12.14
N VAL A 302 48.29 -5.24 11.93
CA VAL A 302 47.15 -4.89 12.78
C VAL A 302 45.84 -5.11 12.04
N GLU A 303 44.93 -5.85 12.66
CA GLU A 303 43.57 -6.05 12.17
C GLU A 303 42.51 -5.58 13.19
N LEU A 304 41.32 -5.24 12.69
CA LEU A 304 40.16 -4.98 13.53
C LEU A 304 39.54 -6.32 13.95
N ILE A 305 39.71 -6.68 15.22
CA ILE A 305 39.09 -7.89 15.80
C ILE A 305 37.61 -7.60 16.04
N LYS A 306 36.75 -8.34 15.34
CA LYS A 306 35.29 -8.19 15.37
C LYS A 306 34.60 -9.52 15.08
N THR A 307 33.35 -9.64 15.50
CA THR A 307 32.49 -10.77 15.15
C THR A 307 31.39 -10.28 14.21
N VAL A 308 31.19 -10.99 13.10
CA VAL A 308 30.10 -10.70 12.16
C VAL A 308 29.12 -11.87 12.19
N VAL A 309 27.85 -11.56 12.44
CA VAL A 309 26.72 -12.48 12.29
C VAL A 309 25.86 -12.04 11.09
N GLY A 310 24.75 -12.72 10.83
CA GLY A 310 24.02 -12.66 9.56
C GLY A 310 24.48 -13.76 8.58
N LYS A 311 23.72 -13.99 7.52
CA LYS A 311 24.09 -14.86 6.40
C LYS A 311 25.24 -14.19 5.62
N PRO A 312 26.28 -14.92 5.17
CA PRO A 312 26.41 -16.38 5.12
C PRO A 312 27.05 -17.04 6.36
N TYR A 313 27.23 -16.32 7.48
CA TYR A 313 28.07 -16.81 8.59
C TYR A 313 27.46 -17.98 9.36
N THR A 314 28.33 -18.91 9.76
CA THR A 314 28.01 -20.16 10.48
C THR A 314 27.18 -19.93 11.75
N LEU A 315 27.45 -18.86 12.51
CA LEU A 315 26.72 -18.57 13.75
C LEU A 315 25.22 -18.41 13.51
N THR A 316 24.85 -17.74 12.42
CA THR A 316 23.48 -17.46 12.02
C THR A 316 22.75 -18.74 11.63
N TYR A 317 23.38 -19.58 10.80
CA TYR A 317 22.81 -20.87 10.39
C TYR A 317 22.69 -21.85 11.56
N ARG A 318 23.65 -21.85 12.48
CA ARG A 318 23.57 -22.64 13.72
C ARG A 318 22.43 -22.19 14.62
N PHE A 319 22.27 -20.88 14.82
CA PHE A 319 21.13 -20.35 15.56
C PHE A 319 19.82 -20.73 14.88
N ALA A 320 19.78 -20.64 13.55
CA ALA A 320 18.63 -20.99 12.73
C ALA A 320 18.24 -22.46 12.82
N GLU A 321 19.19 -23.37 12.70
CA GLU A 321 18.96 -24.80 12.87
C GLU A 321 18.43 -25.13 14.27
N ASN A 322 19.04 -24.58 15.32
CA ASN A 322 18.59 -24.80 16.69
C ASN A 322 17.15 -24.32 16.92
N GLN A 323 16.80 -23.15 16.37
CA GLN A 323 15.46 -22.61 16.48
C GLN A 323 14.43 -23.43 15.68
N LEU A 324 14.79 -23.85 14.46
CA LEU A 324 13.99 -24.75 13.63
C LEU A 324 13.70 -26.08 14.34
N LEU A 325 14.70 -26.68 14.99
CA LEU A 325 14.55 -27.92 15.74
C LEU A 325 13.65 -27.75 16.97
N ARG A 326 13.77 -26.63 17.70
CA ARG A 326 12.85 -26.27 18.81
C ARG A 326 11.41 -26.11 18.32
N ASN A 327 11.22 -25.40 17.22
CA ASN A 327 9.90 -25.20 16.60
C ASN A 327 9.28 -26.55 16.20
N ARG A 328 10.08 -27.44 15.60
CA ARG A 328 9.64 -28.79 15.22
C ARG A 328 9.23 -29.64 16.43
N ALA A 329 10.00 -29.63 17.51
CA ALA A 329 9.66 -30.33 18.75
C ALA A 329 8.33 -29.84 19.34
N ARG A 330 8.08 -28.53 19.29
CA ARG A 330 6.82 -27.91 19.73
C ARG A 330 5.63 -28.32 18.84
N ILE A 331 5.77 -28.25 17.52
CA ILE A 331 4.70 -28.61 16.57
C ILE A 331 4.28 -30.07 16.71
N LEU A 332 5.23 -30.98 16.95
CA LEU A 332 4.98 -32.42 17.04
C LEU A 332 4.74 -32.93 18.47
N ASN A 333 4.77 -32.04 19.47
CA ASN A 333 4.60 -32.32 20.90
C ASN A 333 5.42 -33.54 21.39
N SER A 334 6.67 -33.64 20.92
CA SER A 334 7.58 -34.75 21.26
C SER A 334 9.00 -34.24 21.45
N SER A 335 9.63 -34.68 22.53
CA SER A 335 11.05 -34.45 22.83
C SER A 335 11.98 -35.46 22.16
N SER A 336 11.43 -36.54 21.59
CA SER A 336 12.18 -37.58 20.88
C SER A 336 11.66 -37.69 19.45
N LEU A 337 12.33 -36.99 18.54
CA LEU A 337 12.00 -36.96 17.12
C LEU A 337 13.19 -37.48 16.29
N PRO A 338 12.94 -38.19 15.18
CA PRO A 338 14.01 -38.54 14.25
C PRO A 338 14.70 -37.27 13.73
N PRO A 339 16.02 -37.31 13.45
CA PRO A 339 16.76 -36.13 13.02
C PRO A 339 16.20 -35.55 11.71
N VAL A 340 16.31 -34.22 11.55
CA VAL A 340 16.01 -33.56 10.27
C VAL A 340 17.15 -33.90 9.32
N ARG A 341 16.85 -34.63 8.23
CA ARG A 341 17.85 -35.09 7.27
C ARG A 341 18.28 -33.97 6.34
N LYS A 342 17.35 -33.12 5.92
CA LYS A 342 17.60 -32.08 4.92
C LYS A 342 16.84 -30.80 5.22
N VAL A 343 17.54 -29.67 5.15
CA VAL A 343 16.98 -28.32 5.24
C VAL A 343 17.14 -27.63 3.89
N PHE A 344 16.04 -27.27 3.25
CA PHE A 344 16.08 -26.55 1.97
C PHE A 344 16.15 -25.05 2.24
N MET A 345 17.30 -24.42 1.96
CA MET A 345 17.46 -22.96 2.03
C MET A 345 17.07 -22.36 0.69
N VAL A 346 15.94 -21.66 0.67
CA VAL A 346 15.41 -20.94 -0.50
C VAL A 346 15.84 -19.48 -0.39
N GLY A 347 16.67 -19.02 -1.32
CA GLY A 347 17.29 -17.68 -1.30
C GLY A 347 17.35 -17.05 -2.68
N ASP A 348 17.58 -15.74 -2.75
CA ASP A 348 17.71 -14.97 -3.99
C ASP A 348 19.13 -14.41 -4.20
N ASN A 349 19.98 -14.44 -3.17
CA ASN A 349 21.34 -13.88 -3.20
C ASN A 349 22.43 -14.99 -3.17
N PRO A 350 23.21 -15.16 -4.25
CA PRO A 350 24.28 -16.15 -4.31
C PRO A 350 25.38 -15.97 -3.23
N GLU A 351 25.73 -14.74 -2.88
CA GLU A 351 26.83 -14.45 -1.94
C GLU A 351 26.42 -14.62 -0.47
N SER A 352 25.12 -14.59 -0.18
CA SER A 352 24.57 -14.66 1.17
C SER A 352 23.84 -15.99 1.42
N ASP A 353 22.72 -16.23 0.75
CA ASP A 353 21.86 -17.41 1.01
C ASP A 353 22.50 -18.71 0.54
N ILE A 354 23.02 -18.70 -0.69
CA ILE A 354 23.53 -19.90 -1.36
C ILE A 354 24.88 -20.27 -0.77
N ARG A 355 25.79 -19.29 -0.63
CA ARG A 355 27.08 -19.48 0.02
C ARG A 355 26.92 -19.96 1.46
N GLY A 356 26.01 -19.36 2.22
CA GLY A 356 25.74 -19.76 3.60
C GLY A 356 25.25 -21.21 3.69
N ALA A 357 24.23 -21.57 2.91
CA ALA A 357 23.71 -22.94 2.90
C ALA A 357 24.74 -23.97 2.41
N ASN A 358 25.58 -23.63 1.42
CA ASN A 358 26.59 -24.54 0.88
C ASN A 358 27.77 -24.74 1.84
N SER A 359 28.11 -23.74 2.66
CA SER A 359 29.28 -23.77 3.54
C SER A 359 28.95 -24.25 4.96
N TYR A 360 27.69 -24.14 5.38
CA TYR A 360 27.27 -24.52 6.72
C TYR A 360 27.39 -26.03 6.98
N LYS A 361 28.06 -26.39 8.08
CA LYS A 361 28.16 -27.77 8.57
C LYS A 361 27.33 -27.88 9.84
N SER A 362 26.24 -28.63 9.74
CA SER A 362 25.31 -28.86 10.86
C SER A 362 25.98 -29.63 12.00
N GLU A 363 25.81 -29.16 13.23
CA GLU A 363 26.19 -29.89 14.45
C GLU A 363 25.23 -31.07 14.73
N HIS A 364 24.02 -31.03 14.15
CA HIS A 364 22.97 -32.04 14.27
C HIS A 364 22.91 -33.03 13.11
N GLY A 365 23.81 -32.89 12.12
CA GLY A 365 23.93 -33.78 10.96
C GLY A 365 22.94 -33.53 9.82
N SER A 366 22.25 -32.39 9.77
CA SER A 366 21.35 -32.05 8.66
C SER A 366 22.10 -31.54 7.42
N ASP A 367 21.65 -31.94 6.22
CA ASP A 367 22.19 -31.43 4.94
C ASP A 367 21.43 -30.17 4.52
N TRP A 368 22.11 -29.01 4.52
CA TRP A 368 21.54 -27.77 4.01
C TRP A 368 21.66 -27.71 2.48
N HIS A 369 20.50 -27.70 1.81
CA HIS A 369 20.38 -27.76 0.35
C HIS A 369 19.94 -26.41 -0.21
N SER A 370 20.82 -25.76 -0.97
CA SER A 370 20.57 -24.43 -1.54
C SER A 370 19.65 -24.46 -2.77
N ILE A 371 18.60 -23.66 -2.74
CA ILE A 371 17.68 -23.40 -3.86
C ILE A 371 17.71 -21.90 -4.15
N LEU A 372 18.14 -21.53 -5.35
CA LEU A 372 18.18 -20.14 -5.81
C LEU A 372 16.92 -19.81 -6.61
N VAL A 373 16.21 -18.76 -6.21
CA VAL A 373 15.04 -18.22 -6.95
C VAL A 373 15.45 -17.08 -7.88
N ARG A 374 14.65 -16.78 -8.90
CA ARG A 374 14.90 -15.70 -9.89
C ARG A 374 14.17 -14.40 -9.58
N THR A 375 13.56 -14.29 -8.39
CA THR A 375 12.66 -13.18 -8.03
C THR A 375 13.33 -11.99 -7.36
N GLY A 376 14.64 -12.08 -7.03
CA GLY A 376 15.38 -11.09 -6.23
C GLY A 376 16.74 -10.65 -6.81
N VAL A 377 17.79 -10.60 -5.99
CA VAL A 377 19.17 -10.15 -6.34
C VAL A 377 19.69 -10.88 -7.57
N TYR A 378 19.47 -12.20 -7.64
CA TYR A 378 19.72 -12.96 -8.86
C TYR A 378 18.55 -12.83 -9.84
N ASN A 379 18.83 -12.24 -11.01
CA ASN A 379 17.85 -12.01 -12.08
C ASN A 379 18.22 -12.71 -13.41
N GLY A 380 19.27 -13.53 -13.43
CA GLY A 380 19.78 -14.21 -14.63
C GLY A 380 21.31 -14.29 -14.66
N GLY A 381 21.87 -15.00 -15.64
CA GLY A 381 23.32 -15.17 -15.80
C GLY A 381 23.94 -16.25 -14.90
N GLN A 382 25.28 -16.32 -14.86
CA GLN A 382 26.01 -17.28 -14.03
C GLN A 382 26.14 -16.74 -12.59
N PRO A 383 25.60 -17.44 -11.57
CA PRO A 383 25.70 -17.00 -10.19
C PRO A 383 27.14 -17.11 -9.68
N SER A 384 27.57 -16.16 -8.83
CA SER A 384 28.92 -16.13 -8.24
C SER A 384 29.20 -17.32 -7.32
N CYS A 385 28.17 -17.84 -6.66
CA CYS A 385 28.19 -19.11 -5.95
C CYS A 385 27.17 -20.07 -6.59
N PRO A 386 27.58 -21.25 -7.11
CA PRO A 386 26.66 -22.18 -7.76
C PRO A 386 25.68 -22.81 -6.76
N PRO A 387 24.35 -22.65 -6.94
CA PRO A 387 23.36 -23.31 -6.11
C PRO A 387 23.16 -24.78 -6.50
N LYS A 388 22.64 -25.60 -5.58
CA LYS A 388 22.30 -27.00 -5.88
C LYS A 388 21.06 -27.10 -6.80
N THR A 389 20.17 -26.11 -6.78
CA THR A 389 18.96 -26.06 -7.61
C THR A 389 18.59 -24.62 -7.94
N ILE A 390 18.10 -24.35 -9.16
CA ILE A 390 17.57 -23.05 -9.57
C ILE A 390 16.10 -23.22 -9.97
N VAL A 391 15.23 -22.37 -9.44
CA VAL A 391 13.79 -22.35 -9.74
C VAL A 391 13.34 -20.92 -9.98
N ASP A 392 12.15 -20.72 -10.53
CA ASP A 392 11.65 -19.36 -10.78
C ASP A 392 11.22 -18.66 -9.48
N ASP A 393 10.53 -19.37 -8.58
CA ASP A 393 9.95 -18.81 -7.36
C ASP A 393 9.87 -19.83 -6.19
N SER A 394 9.38 -19.37 -5.03
CA SER A 394 9.23 -20.19 -3.81
C SER A 394 8.18 -21.29 -3.92
N THR A 395 7.20 -21.17 -4.81
CA THR A 395 6.20 -22.22 -5.07
C THR A 395 6.85 -23.38 -5.82
N GLN A 396 7.61 -23.07 -6.87
CA GLN A 396 8.41 -24.07 -7.59
C GLN A 396 9.48 -24.69 -6.69
N ALA A 397 10.06 -23.95 -5.74
CA ALA A 397 10.98 -24.50 -4.76
C ALA A 397 10.32 -25.65 -3.97
N ILE A 398 9.11 -25.45 -3.47
CA ILE A 398 8.36 -26.49 -2.74
C ILE A 398 7.95 -27.65 -3.67
N LEU A 399 7.52 -27.36 -4.90
CA LEU A 399 7.13 -28.40 -5.87
C LEU A 399 8.31 -29.26 -6.36
N SER A 400 9.51 -28.67 -6.45
CA SER A 400 10.74 -29.37 -6.83
C SER A 400 11.14 -30.43 -5.80
N VAL A 401 10.69 -30.28 -4.55
CA VAL A 401 10.85 -31.25 -3.49
C VAL A 401 9.64 -32.19 -3.54
N SER A 402 9.83 -33.47 -3.84
CA SER A 402 8.76 -34.45 -4.07
C SER A 402 7.90 -34.75 -2.83
N ILE A 403 7.01 -33.84 -2.43
CA ILE A 403 6.11 -34.01 -1.29
C ILE A 403 4.88 -34.83 -1.74
N ARG A 404 4.85 -36.13 -1.42
CA ARG A 404 3.76 -37.07 -1.81
C ARG A 404 2.39 -36.63 -1.26
N ARG A 405 1.38 -36.46 -2.12
CA ARG A 405 -0.04 -36.25 -1.73
C ARG A 405 -0.62 -37.54 -1.10
N ARG A 406 -1.07 -37.50 0.17
CA ARG A 406 -2.01 -38.51 0.72
C ARG A 406 -3.44 -38.11 0.31
N CYS A 407 -4.14 -39.02 -0.36
CA CYS A 407 -5.49 -38.84 -0.88
C CYS A 407 -6.55 -39.23 0.17
N TYR A 408 -7.70 -38.54 0.17
CA TYR A 408 -9.01 -39.13 0.51
C TYR A 408 -10.01 -38.83 -0.62
N PRO A 409 -10.99 -39.72 -0.90
CA PRO A 409 -11.60 -39.85 -2.22
C PRO A 409 -13.02 -39.30 -2.29
N VAL A 410 -13.41 -38.70 -3.42
CA VAL A 410 -14.75 -38.88 -4.02
C VAL A 410 -14.62 -38.86 -5.54
N ASN A 411 -15.26 -39.86 -6.15
CA ASN A 411 -15.29 -40.27 -7.55
C ASN A 411 -15.44 -39.18 -8.61
N MET A 412 -14.64 -39.30 -9.66
CA MET A 412 -15.08 -39.17 -11.06
C MET A 412 -14.31 -40.20 -11.89
N ALA A 413 -15.05 -41.01 -12.63
CA ALA A 413 -14.60 -42.22 -13.29
C ALA A 413 -13.70 -41.95 -14.52
N ASP A 414 -12.85 -42.94 -14.75
CA ASP A 414 -11.92 -43.22 -15.85
C ASP A 414 -12.21 -42.63 -17.25
N SER A 415 -11.16 -42.04 -17.84
CA SER A 415 -10.58 -42.60 -19.08
C SER A 415 -9.15 -42.08 -19.28
N THR A 416 -8.15 -42.94 -19.08
CA THR A 416 -6.76 -42.69 -19.49
C THR A 416 -6.41 -43.52 -20.71
N LEU A 417 -5.74 -42.89 -21.68
CA LEU A 417 -4.78 -43.56 -22.56
C LEU A 417 -3.41 -42.85 -22.41
N PRO A 418 -2.30 -43.59 -22.58
CA PRO A 418 -0.99 -43.25 -22.00
C PRO A 418 -0.06 -42.48 -22.94
N HIS A 419 0.77 -41.59 -22.37
CA HIS A 419 1.94 -41.03 -23.02
C HIS A 419 3.13 -41.99 -22.91
N ARG A 420 3.70 -42.36 -24.06
CA ARG A 420 4.91 -43.18 -24.22
C ARG A 420 6.18 -42.31 -24.08
N PRO A 421 7.32 -42.85 -23.57
CA PRO A 421 8.53 -42.08 -23.24
C PRO A 421 9.43 -41.78 -24.45
N LYS A 422 10.37 -40.84 -24.24
CA LYS A 422 11.51 -40.52 -25.11
C LYS A 422 12.46 -41.72 -25.30
N PRO A 423 13.17 -41.79 -26.45
CA PRO A 423 14.25 -42.74 -26.67
C PRO A 423 15.62 -42.16 -26.26
N GLU A 424 16.48 -43.01 -25.69
CA GLU A 424 17.92 -42.87 -25.70
C GLU A 424 18.56 -44.15 -26.30
N GLU A 425 19.47 -43.89 -27.23
CA GLU A 425 20.67 -44.62 -27.63
C GLU A 425 20.63 -46.14 -27.91
N THR A 426 20.81 -46.44 -29.20
CA THR A 426 21.29 -47.71 -29.76
C THR A 426 22.80 -47.86 -29.63
N PRO A 427 23.29 -49.07 -29.28
CA PRO A 427 24.55 -49.59 -29.76
C PRO A 427 24.38 -50.59 -30.92
N GLU A 428 25.49 -50.77 -31.63
CA GLU A 428 25.70 -51.36 -32.95
C GLU A 428 25.31 -52.84 -33.17
N ALA A 429 25.23 -53.17 -34.47
CA ALA A 429 24.91 -54.45 -35.04
C ALA A 429 26.14 -55.33 -35.33
N ALA A 430 25.95 -56.64 -35.16
CA ALA A 430 26.32 -57.72 -36.11
C ALA A 430 25.58 -58.99 -35.66
N PRO A 431 25.07 -59.85 -36.57
CA PRO A 431 25.88 -61.02 -36.95
C PRO A 431 25.61 -61.60 -38.36
N ALA A 432 26.33 -62.69 -38.62
CA ALA A 432 26.60 -63.40 -39.87
C ALA A 432 25.46 -64.22 -40.51
N VAL A 433 25.51 -64.26 -41.85
CA VAL A 433 25.57 -65.42 -42.78
C VAL A 433 24.48 -66.52 -42.76
N GLU A 434 23.79 -66.56 -43.92
CA GLU A 434 23.25 -67.67 -44.75
C GLU A 434 22.33 -68.78 -44.19
N GLY A 435 21.25 -69.03 -44.96
CA GLY A 435 20.68 -70.37 -45.12
C GLY A 435 19.22 -70.44 -45.59
N GLY A 436 19.01 -70.71 -46.90
CA GLY A 436 17.94 -71.59 -47.38
C GLY A 436 16.57 -70.99 -47.78
N ALA A 437 16.19 -71.17 -49.04
CA ALA A 437 14.98 -70.67 -49.69
C ALA A 437 13.78 -71.63 -49.69
N ALA A 438 12.55 -71.09 -49.72
CA ALA A 438 11.36 -71.64 -50.43
C ALA A 438 10.25 -70.55 -50.59
N PRO A 439 9.41 -70.59 -51.65
CA PRO A 439 8.71 -69.41 -52.21
C PRO A 439 7.33 -69.09 -51.58
N PRO A 440 6.79 -67.86 -51.75
CA PRO A 440 5.57 -67.42 -51.07
C PRO A 440 4.29 -67.84 -51.80
N SER A 441 3.24 -68.16 -51.03
CA SER A 441 1.92 -68.53 -51.52
C SER A 441 1.08 -67.31 -51.97
N LYS A 442 0.12 -67.56 -52.86
CA LYS A 442 -0.81 -66.61 -53.52
C LYS A 442 -1.51 -65.57 -52.62
N ASN A 443 -1.48 -65.71 -51.29
CA ASN A 443 -2.04 -64.74 -50.35
C ASN A 443 -1.11 -63.54 -50.04
N ALA A 444 0.20 -63.67 -50.25
CA ALA A 444 1.15 -62.57 -50.03
C ALA A 444 1.02 -61.45 -51.09
N LEU A 445 0.69 -61.81 -52.32
CA LEU A 445 0.56 -60.87 -53.45
C LEU A 445 -0.72 -60.01 -53.37
N LYS A 446 -1.82 -60.52 -52.81
CA LYS A 446 -3.05 -59.73 -52.58
C LYS A 446 -2.93 -58.72 -51.45
N LYS A 447 -2.12 -59.01 -50.42
CA LYS A 447 -1.86 -58.09 -49.31
C LYS A 447 -0.94 -56.93 -49.74
N ALA A 448 0.12 -57.24 -50.49
CA ALA A 448 1.03 -56.24 -51.05
C ALA A 448 0.35 -55.23 -52.00
N ALA A 449 -0.60 -55.68 -52.82
CA ALA A 449 -1.36 -54.80 -53.71
C ALA A 449 -2.31 -53.85 -52.96
N LYS A 450 -2.92 -54.31 -51.87
CA LYS A 450 -3.82 -53.50 -51.03
C LYS A 450 -3.06 -52.46 -50.21
N ASP A 451 -1.87 -52.82 -49.73
CA ASP A 451 -0.99 -51.91 -48.99
C ASP A 451 -0.37 -50.85 -49.90
N LYS A 452 -0.03 -51.21 -51.15
CA LYS A 452 0.43 -50.25 -52.18
C LYS A 452 -0.66 -49.24 -52.57
N ALA A 453 -1.90 -49.69 -52.79
CA ALA A 453 -3.03 -48.79 -53.10
C ALA A 453 -3.39 -47.86 -51.93
N LYS A 454 -3.20 -48.32 -50.68
CA LYS A 454 -3.42 -47.50 -49.48
C LYS A 454 -2.29 -46.47 -49.29
N ALA A 455 -1.05 -46.84 -49.59
CA ALA A 455 0.10 -45.95 -49.60
C ALA A 455 0.00 -44.88 -50.70
N GLU A 456 -0.46 -45.23 -51.90
CA GLU A 456 -0.67 -44.28 -53.01
C GLU A 456 -1.81 -43.30 -52.70
N LYS A 457 -2.91 -43.75 -52.09
CA LYS A 457 -3.98 -42.84 -51.60
C LYS A 457 -3.51 -41.92 -50.47
N ALA A 458 -2.66 -42.41 -49.57
CA ALA A 458 -2.07 -41.61 -48.50
C ALA A 458 -1.09 -40.57 -49.06
N ALA A 459 -0.27 -40.95 -50.06
CA ALA A 459 0.64 -40.04 -50.75
C ALA A 459 -0.11 -38.98 -51.57
N ALA A 460 -1.20 -39.33 -52.26
CA ALA A 460 -2.03 -38.37 -52.99
C ALA A 460 -2.73 -37.38 -52.05
N ARG A 461 -3.16 -37.84 -50.87
CA ARG A 461 -3.77 -36.97 -49.84
C ARG A 461 -2.72 -36.05 -49.18
N ALA A 462 -1.52 -36.57 -48.93
CA ALA A 462 -0.39 -35.77 -48.45
C ALA A 462 0.08 -34.73 -49.48
N ALA A 463 0.06 -35.08 -50.78
CA ALA A 463 0.36 -34.16 -51.87
C ALA A 463 -0.73 -33.08 -52.04
N GLN A 464 -2.02 -33.42 -51.88
CA GLN A 464 -3.11 -32.44 -51.82
C GLN A 464 -3.02 -31.52 -50.60
N GLU A 465 -2.65 -32.05 -49.42
CA GLU A 465 -2.41 -31.24 -48.21
C GLU A 465 -1.17 -30.34 -48.35
N GLN A 466 -0.11 -30.80 -49.02
CA GLN A 466 1.06 -29.97 -49.34
C GLN A 466 0.73 -28.89 -50.38
N ALA A 467 -0.08 -29.19 -51.40
CA ALA A 467 -0.56 -28.21 -52.37
C ALA A 467 -1.50 -27.17 -51.74
N GLN A 468 -2.37 -27.57 -50.81
CA GLN A 468 -3.22 -26.65 -50.03
C GLN A 468 -2.40 -25.79 -49.04
N LYS A 469 -1.32 -26.32 -48.46
CA LYS A 469 -0.38 -25.54 -47.64
C LYS A 469 0.42 -24.51 -48.46
N ALA A 470 0.72 -24.80 -49.72
CA ALA A 470 1.45 -23.89 -50.61
C ALA A 470 0.59 -22.69 -51.07
N VAL A 471 -0.74 -22.85 -51.22
CA VAL A 471 -1.67 -21.76 -51.57
C VAL A 471 -2.05 -20.90 -50.34
N GLN A 472 -1.95 -21.43 -49.12
CA GLN A 472 -2.22 -20.69 -47.87
C GLN A 472 -1.07 -19.77 -47.40
N ALA A 473 0.07 -19.75 -48.08
CA ALA A 473 1.28 -19.09 -47.60
C ALA A 473 1.37 -17.59 -47.94
N VAL A 474 0.59 -17.07 -48.89
CA VAL A 474 0.65 -15.65 -49.29
C VAL A 474 -0.42 -14.86 -48.55
N ASP A 475 0.01 -14.07 -47.55
CA ASP A 475 -0.86 -13.11 -46.88
C ASP A 475 -1.15 -11.92 -47.82
N THR A 476 -2.41 -11.73 -48.18
CA THR A 476 -2.86 -10.66 -49.09
C THR A 476 -3.07 -9.32 -48.40
N ALA A 477 -3.00 -9.27 -47.07
CA ALA A 477 -3.27 -8.07 -46.28
C ALA A 477 -2.00 -7.42 -45.67
N VAL A 478 -0.82 -7.79 -46.18
CA VAL A 478 0.46 -7.21 -45.73
C VAL A 478 0.42 -5.68 -45.84
N GLY A 479 0.76 -4.99 -44.76
CA GLY A 479 0.70 -3.53 -44.67
C GLY A 479 -0.65 -2.95 -44.24
N LEU A 480 -1.70 -3.76 -44.10
CA LEU A 480 -3.03 -3.33 -43.60
C LEU A 480 -3.24 -3.65 -42.11
N TYR A 481 -2.32 -4.40 -41.50
CA TYR A 481 -2.32 -4.70 -40.09
C TYR A 481 -0.90 -4.89 -39.52
N GLY A 482 -0.75 -4.87 -38.19
CA GLY A 482 0.54 -4.99 -37.50
C GLY A 482 0.87 -3.80 -36.61
N LYS A 483 2.15 -3.55 -36.32
CA LYS A 483 2.56 -2.32 -35.63
C LYS A 483 2.30 -1.11 -36.52
N LEU A 484 1.87 0.00 -35.92
CA LEU A 484 1.69 1.26 -36.66
C LEU A 484 3.02 1.66 -37.31
N PRO A 485 3.08 1.88 -38.64
CA PRO A 485 4.30 2.33 -39.29
C PRO A 485 4.61 3.79 -38.91
N GLU A 486 5.89 4.13 -38.84
CA GLU A 486 6.33 5.53 -38.73
C GLU A 486 6.05 6.24 -40.06
N THR A 487 5.29 7.34 -40.01
CA THR A 487 4.96 8.16 -41.18
C THR A 487 4.90 9.64 -40.78
N GLU A 488 5.26 10.52 -41.71
CA GLU A 488 5.10 11.98 -41.58
C GLU A 488 3.67 12.44 -41.96
N ASP A 489 2.86 11.55 -42.55
CA ASP A 489 1.50 11.86 -42.97
C ASP A 489 0.55 12.04 -41.78
N ILE A 490 -0.16 13.17 -41.75
CA ILE A 490 -1.21 13.41 -40.76
C ILE A 490 -2.49 12.70 -41.20
N VAL A 491 -2.83 11.60 -40.52
CA VAL A 491 -4.08 10.87 -40.76
C VAL A 491 -5.23 11.55 -40.01
N SER A 492 -6.35 11.83 -40.69
CA SER A 492 -7.56 12.35 -40.06
C SER A 492 -8.22 11.28 -39.18
N VAL A 493 -8.35 11.54 -37.87
CA VAL A 493 -8.94 10.62 -36.88
C VAL A 493 -10.22 11.23 -36.32
N LEU A 494 -11.30 10.44 -36.31
CA LEU A 494 -12.61 10.83 -35.81
C LEU A 494 -12.84 10.32 -34.37
N ASP A 495 -13.51 11.13 -33.56
CA ASP A 495 -13.93 10.78 -32.19
C ASP A 495 -15.33 10.14 -32.21
N PHE A 496 -15.59 9.16 -31.34
CA PHE A 496 -16.87 8.46 -31.23
C PHE A 496 -18.05 9.39 -30.93
N SER A 497 -17.82 10.55 -30.31
CA SER A 497 -18.85 11.56 -30.11
C SER A 497 -19.32 12.25 -31.40
N LYS A 498 -18.51 12.19 -32.46
CA LYS A 498 -18.81 12.79 -33.77
C LYS A 498 -19.30 11.77 -34.80
N LEU A 499 -19.46 10.50 -34.43
CA LEU A 499 -20.00 9.47 -35.30
C LEU A 499 -21.53 9.49 -35.26
N GLY A 500 -22.16 9.94 -36.35
CA GLY A 500 -23.61 9.88 -36.56
C GLY A 500 -23.99 9.18 -37.88
N GLU A 501 -25.30 9.22 -38.21
CA GLU A 501 -25.86 8.60 -39.42
C GLU A 501 -25.22 9.14 -40.71
N GLU A 502 -24.70 10.36 -40.69
CA GLU A 502 -24.02 11.02 -41.81
C GLU A 502 -22.73 10.30 -42.25
N TYR A 503 -22.20 9.39 -41.44
CA TYR A 503 -21.03 8.58 -41.75
C TYR A 503 -21.35 7.18 -42.30
N TYR A 504 -22.63 6.83 -42.47
CA TYR A 504 -23.00 5.54 -43.05
C TYR A 504 -22.43 5.35 -44.46
N GLU A 505 -21.87 4.17 -44.68
CA GLU A 505 -21.15 3.76 -45.89
C GLU A 505 -19.91 4.60 -46.23
N LYS A 506 -19.41 5.42 -45.28
CA LYS A 506 -18.15 6.18 -45.42
C LYS A 506 -16.99 5.49 -44.71
N ASP A 507 -15.79 5.73 -45.23
CA ASP A 507 -14.55 5.34 -44.56
C ASP A 507 -14.28 6.27 -43.39
N VAL A 508 -14.06 5.68 -42.21
CA VAL A 508 -13.73 6.39 -40.98
C VAL A 508 -12.50 5.75 -40.33
N THR A 509 -11.62 6.60 -39.81
CA THR A 509 -10.45 6.19 -39.03
C THR A 509 -10.65 6.64 -37.59
N VAL A 510 -10.48 5.70 -36.64
CA VAL A 510 -10.66 5.92 -35.20
C VAL A 510 -9.48 5.34 -34.42
N VAL A 511 -9.15 5.95 -33.28
CA VAL A 511 -8.14 5.43 -32.35
C VAL A 511 -8.81 5.07 -31.02
N ALA A 512 -8.75 3.80 -30.63
CA ALA A 512 -9.52 3.27 -29.51
C ALA A 512 -8.84 2.08 -28.84
N ARG A 513 -9.35 1.66 -27.67
CA ARG A 513 -8.89 0.48 -26.94
C ARG A 513 -9.68 -0.77 -27.32
N SER A 514 -9.03 -1.93 -27.43
CA SER A 514 -9.69 -3.22 -27.69
C SER A 514 -10.40 -3.81 -26.45
N ALA A 515 -11.52 -4.53 -26.65
CA ALA A 515 -12.24 -5.29 -25.61
C ALA A 515 -12.93 -6.55 -26.17
N LYS A 516 -12.98 -7.63 -25.35
CA LYS A 516 -13.59 -9.00 -25.50
C LYS A 516 -13.38 -9.72 -26.85
N LEU A 517 -13.13 -11.05 -26.84
CA LEU A 517 -12.82 -11.84 -28.04
C LEU A 517 -13.99 -12.74 -28.47
N GLY A 518 -14.48 -12.48 -29.68
CA GLY A 518 -15.62 -13.09 -30.39
C GLY A 518 -16.09 -12.13 -31.50
N PHE A 519 -16.21 -10.85 -31.13
CA PHE A 519 -16.26 -9.65 -31.97
C PHE A 519 -15.39 -8.58 -31.30
N LEU A 520 -14.55 -7.85 -32.04
CA LEU A 520 -13.70 -6.82 -31.45
C LEU A 520 -14.58 -5.60 -31.09
N THR A 521 -14.67 -5.27 -29.80
CA THR A 521 -15.32 -4.03 -29.35
C THR A 521 -14.25 -2.96 -29.13
N LEU A 522 -14.46 -1.78 -29.67
CA LEU A 522 -13.59 -0.62 -29.47
C LEU A 522 -14.16 0.30 -28.40
N ARG A 523 -13.28 0.84 -27.55
CA ARG A 523 -13.62 1.78 -26.47
C ARG A 523 -12.86 3.10 -26.63
N GLN A 524 -13.57 4.22 -26.58
CA GLN A 524 -13.00 5.57 -26.58
C GLN A 524 -13.80 6.47 -25.63
N LYS A 525 -13.15 7.07 -24.61
CA LYS A 525 -13.76 8.01 -23.64
C LYS A 525 -15.08 7.51 -23.01
N GLY A 526 -15.12 6.24 -22.59
CA GLY A 526 -16.33 5.65 -22.01
C GLY A 526 -17.45 5.34 -23.01
N LYS A 527 -17.21 5.43 -24.33
CA LYS A 527 -18.13 4.96 -25.38
C LYS A 527 -17.63 3.65 -25.99
N LYS A 528 -18.53 2.72 -26.27
CA LYS A 528 -18.30 1.42 -26.91
C LYS A 528 -18.86 1.40 -28.34
N LEU A 529 -18.06 0.88 -29.27
CA LEU A 529 -18.42 0.65 -30.67
C LEU A 529 -18.10 -0.81 -31.04
N GLN A 530 -19.05 -1.51 -31.64
CA GLN A 530 -18.80 -2.85 -32.18
C GLN A 530 -18.06 -2.75 -33.51
N THR A 531 -17.16 -3.71 -33.76
CA THR A 531 -16.53 -3.86 -35.07
C THR A 531 -16.73 -5.26 -35.63
N VAL A 532 -16.77 -5.35 -36.95
CA VAL A 532 -16.92 -6.59 -37.70
C VAL A 532 -15.64 -6.81 -38.51
N VAL A 533 -15.08 -8.02 -38.36
CA VAL A 533 -13.94 -8.49 -39.15
C VAL A 533 -14.37 -9.77 -39.84
N ALA A 534 -14.55 -9.70 -41.16
CA ALA A 534 -14.83 -10.86 -41.99
C ALA A 534 -13.74 -10.97 -43.07
N ALA A 535 -13.29 -12.20 -43.35
CA ALA A 535 -12.40 -12.50 -44.48
C ALA A 535 -13.27 -12.99 -45.67
N PRO A 536 -13.77 -12.08 -46.53
CA PRO A 536 -14.52 -12.47 -47.72
C PRO A 536 -13.63 -13.24 -48.72
N GLN A 537 -14.24 -13.94 -49.68
CA GLN A 537 -13.51 -14.62 -50.76
C GLN A 537 -12.70 -13.63 -51.63
N GLU A 538 -13.14 -12.37 -51.71
CA GLU A 538 -12.43 -11.24 -52.31
C GLU A 538 -12.53 -10.03 -51.38
N GLY A 539 -11.39 -9.44 -50.99
CA GLY A 539 -11.36 -8.24 -50.15
C GLY A 539 -10.02 -8.00 -49.44
N PRO A 540 -9.84 -6.84 -48.78
CA PRO A 540 -8.57 -6.44 -48.18
C PRO A 540 -8.21 -7.18 -46.88
N VAL A 541 -9.13 -7.95 -46.30
CA VAL A 541 -8.95 -8.64 -45.01
C VAL A 541 -8.58 -10.11 -45.24
N SER A 542 -7.37 -10.51 -44.86
CA SER A 542 -6.88 -11.90 -44.95
C SER A 542 -7.23 -12.73 -43.70
N ARG A 543 -7.16 -14.07 -43.80
CA ARG A 543 -7.34 -14.95 -42.62
C ARG A 543 -6.26 -14.71 -41.56
N GLN A 544 -5.05 -14.35 -41.98
CA GLN A 544 -3.92 -14.02 -41.13
C GLN A 544 -4.21 -12.73 -40.33
N MET A 545 -4.78 -11.71 -40.98
CA MET A 545 -5.25 -10.49 -40.32
C MET A 545 -6.31 -10.79 -39.25
N VAL A 546 -7.32 -11.60 -39.56
CA VAL A 546 -8.35 -12.01 -38.56
C VAL A 546 -7.71 -12.71 -37.36
N LYS A 547 -6.78 -13.65 -37.62
CA LYS A 547 -6.06 -14.36 -36.56
C LYS A 547 -5.20 -13.42 -35.71
N TRP A 548 -4.55 -12.43 -36.33
CA TRP A 548 -3.77 -11.42 -35.62
C TRP A 548 -4.64 -10.53 -34.73
N ILE A 549 -5.77 -10.03 -35.26
CA ILE A 549 -6.74 -9.24 -34.48
C ILE A 549 -7.25 -10.06 -33.27
N ALA A 550 -7.54 -11.35 -33.47
CA ALA A 550 -7.98 -12.23 -32.40
C ALA A 550 -6.89 -12.50 -31.33
N SER A 551 -5.62 -12.23 -31.64
CA SER A 551 -4.50 -12.38 -30.71
C SER A 551 -4.13 -11.10 -29.94
N LEU A 552 -4.78 -9.97 -30.24
CA LEU A 552 -4.50 -8.70 -29.57
C LEU A 552 -4.84 -8.77 -28.08
N ASN A 553 -3.90 -8.33 -27.23
CA ASN A 553 -4.15 -8.20 -25.80
C ASN A 553 -5.29 -7.19 -25.57
N VAL A 554 -6.22 -7.54 -24.67
CA VAL A 554 -7.32 -6.67 -24.28
C VAL A 554 -6.75 -5.37 -23.72
N ASN A 555 -7.41 -4.25 -24.02
CA ASN A 555 -7.03 -2.90 -23.61
C ASN A 555 -5.85 -2.27 -24.38
N SER A 556 -5.30 -2.96 -25.39
CA SER A 556 -4.33 -2.40 -26.33
C SER A 556 -4.94 -1.25 -27.12
N ILE A 557 -4.13 -0.25 -27.46
CA ILE A 557 -4.54 0.90 -28.25
C ILE A 557 -4.30 0.60 -29.71
N VAL A 558 -5.36 0.72 -30.52
CA VAL A 558 -5.34 0.43 -31.95
C VAL A 558 -5.85 1.63 -32.76
N GLN A 559 -5.28 1.82 -33.95
CA GLN A 559 -5.81 2.68 -35.00
C GLN A 559 -6.58 1.81 -35.99
N VAL A 560 -7.87 2.05 -36.14
CA VAL A 560 -8.76 1.25 -36.99
C VAL A 560 -9.32 2.12 -38.10
N THR A 561 -9.21 1.68 -39.34
CA THR A 561 -9.90 2.27 -40.50
C THR A 561 -10.90 1.26 -41.03
N GLY A 562 -12.14 1.69 -41.24
CA GLY A 562 -13.21 0.82 -41.71
C GLY A 562 -14.41 1.58 -42.26
N VAL A 563 -15.40 0.85 -42.74
CA VAL A 563 -16.66 1.40 -43.24
C VAL A 563 -17.70 1.36 -42.12
N ALA A 564 -18.29 2.51 -41.78
CA ALA A 564 -19.37 2.55 -40.80
C ALA A 564 -20.69 2.07 -41.44
N LYS A 565 -21.39 1.14 -40.77
CA LYS A 565 -22.64 0.56 -41.24
C LYS A 565 -23.71 0.56 -40.16
N LYS A 566 -24.96 0.53 -40.59
CA LYS A 566 -26.12 0.34 -39.70
C LYS A 566 -26.32 -1.16 -39.46
N PRO A 567 -26.29 -1.64 -38.20
CA PRO A 567 -26.54 -3.04 -37.91
C PRO A 567 -28.04 -3.37 -38.13
N ALA A 568 -28.33 -4.62 -38.45
CA ALA A 568 -29.72 -5.07 -38.66
C ALA A 568 -30.55 -5.03 -37.36
N VAL A 569 -29.89 -5.19 -36.21
CA VAL A 569 -30.49 -5.11 -34.88
C VAL A 569 -29.59 -4.21 -34.02
N PRO A 570 -30.17 -3.30 -33.21
CA PRO A 570 -29.42 -2.47 -32.27
C PRO A 570 -28.50 -3.30 -31.36
N ILE A 571 -27.26 -2.86 -31.22
CA ILE A 571 -26.19 -3.60 -30.53
C ILE A 571 -26.24 -3.30 -29.03
N ALA A 572 -26.95 -4.14 -28.27
CA ALA A 572 -27.18 -3.94 -26.83
C ALA A 572 -25.90 -3.82 -25.98
N SER A 573 -24.79 -4.40 -26.42
CA SER A 573 -23.50 -4.33 -25.69
C SER A 573 -22.68 -3.07 -25.96
N ALA A 574 -23.08 -2.23 -26.92
CA ALA A 574 -22.37 -1.02 -27.32
C ALA A 574 -23.12 0.25 -26.87
N THR A 575 -22.39 1.37 -26.74
CA THR A 575 -23.00 2.69 -26.48
C THR A 575 -23.56 3.27 -27.78
N LEU A 576 -22.85 3.04 -28.89
CA LEU A 576 -23.31 3.33 -30.24
C LEU A 576 -24.07 2.09 -30.77
N THR A 577 -25.35 1.99 -30.40
CA THR A 577 -26.17 0.79 -30.70
C THR A 577 -26.54 0.66 -32.18
N GLU A 578 -26.69 1.79 -32.88
CA GLU A 578 -27.13 1.87 -34.28
C GLU A 578 -25.96 1.91 -35.28
N LEU A 579 -24.74 1.61 -34.85
CA LEU A 579 -23.56 1.73 -35.69
C LEU A 579 -22.54 0.61 -35.40
N GLU A 580 -22.03 -0.01 -36.46
CA GLU A 580 -20.91 -0.94 -36.41
C GLU A 580 -19.85 -0.58 -37.45
N LEU A 581 -18.58 -0.91 -37.16
CA LEU A 581 -17.46 -0.60 -38.05
C LEU A 581 -16.91 -1.85 -38.72
N HIS A 582 -16.95 -1.91 -40.05
CA HIS A 582 -16.41 -3.01 -40.85
C HIS A 582 -14.93 -2.73 -41.14
N ILE A 583 -14.02 -3.48 -40.51
CA ILE A 583 -12.58 -3.17 -40.50
C ILE A 583 -11.95 -3.39 -41.88
N LYS A 584 -11.22 -2.38 -42.37
CA LYS A 584 -10.35 -2.44 -43.55
C LYS A 584 -8.86 -2.47 -43.20
N LYS A 585 -8.45 -1.67 -42.21
CA LYS A 585 -7.08 -1.59 -41.70
C LYS A 585 -7.09 -1.51 -40.17
N ILE A 586 -6.13 -2.12 -39.51
CA ILE A 586 -5.97 -2.00 -38.05
C ILE A 586 -4.51 -2.11 -37.63
N TYR A 587 -4.01 -1.07 -36.99
CA TYR A 587 -2.64 -1.02 -36.51
C TYR A 587 -2.59 -0.95 -34.99
N LEU A 588 -1.61 -1.62 -34.40
CA LEU A 588 -1.28 -1.56 -32.98
C LEU A 588 -0.42 -0.33 -32.71
N ILE A 589 -0.95 0.60 -31.91
CA ILE A 589 -0.22 1.79 -31.44
C ILE A 589 0.55 1.45 -30.17
N ALA A 590 -0.13 0.85 -29.20
CA ALA A 590 0.46 0.49 -27.92
C ALA A 590 -0.15 -0.83 -27.42
N GLU A 591 0.71 -1.81 -27.18
CA GLU A 591 0.31 -3.11 -26.67
C GLU A 591 0.04 -3.05 -25.16
N ALA A 592 -1.10 -3.58 -24.73
CA ALA A 592 -1.37 -3.80 -23.31
C ALA A 592 -0.71 -5.09 -22.83
N ALA A 593 -0.43 -5.17 -21.52
CA ALA A 593 0.03 -6.42 -20.91
C ALA A 593 -1.03 -7.52 -21.06
N GLN A 594 -0.60 -8.77 -21.23
CA GLN A 594 -1.48 -9.91 -21.40
C GLN A 594 -2.41 -10.13 -20.19
N VAL A 595 -1.89 -9.89 -18.99
CA VAL A 595 -2.66 -9.96 -17.73
C VAL A 595 -2.74 -8.56 -17.14
N LEU A 596 -3.97 -8.04 -17.06
CA LEU A 596 -4.27 -6.79 -16.38
C LEU A 596 -4.68 -7.07 -14.93
N PRO A 597 -4.33 -6.21 -13.97
CA PRO A 597 -4.67 -6.40 -12.55
C PRO A 597 -6.17 -6.33 -12.29
N MET A 598 -6.95 -5.72 -13.18
CA MET A 598 -8.40 -5.85 -13.25
C MET A 598 -8.90 -5.66 -14.68
N GLN A 599 -10.07 -6.22 -15.00
CA GLN A 599 -10.72 -5.98 -16.29
C GLN A 599 -11.69 -4.80 -16.17
N VAL A 600 -11.65 -3.88 -17.12
CA VAL A 600 -12.56 -2.72 -17.15
C VAL A 600 -14.02 -3.16 -17.16
N LYS A 601 -14.33 -4.24 -17.90
CA LYS A 601 -15.67 -4.83 -17.95
C LYS A 601 -16.18 -5.20 -16.54
N ASP A 602 -15.32 -5.74 -15.70
CA ASP A 602 -15.73 -6.17 -14.36
C ASP A 602 -15.93 -4.97 -13.43
N ALA A 603 -15.15 -3.90 -13.66
CA ALA A 603 -15.28 -2.62 -12.98
C ALA A 603 -16.47 -1.76 -13.47
N GLU A 604 -17.15 -2.09 -14.57
CA GLU A 604 -18.37 -1.35 -14.98
C GLU A 604 -19.53 -1.54 -13.99
N ARG A 605 -19.55 -2.65 -13.24
CA ARG A 605 -20.52 -2.87 -12.15
C ARG A 605 -20.16 -2.00 -10.95
N PRO A 606 -21.09 -1.55 -10.10
CA PRO A 606 -20.73 -0.79 -8.89
C PRO A 606 -19.94 -1.65 -7.88
N PRO A 607 -19.02 -1.07 -7.09
CA PRO A 607 -18.42 -1.76 -5.95
C PRO A 607 -19.46 -2.00 -4.84
N PRO A 608 -19.25 -2.98 -3.96
CA PRO A 608 -20.13 -3.21 -2.82
C PRO A 608 -20.19 -2.00 -1.89
N LEU A 609 -21.35 -1.77 -1.26
CA LEU A 609 -21.62 -0.61 -0.40
C LEU A 609 -20.87 -0.64 0.95
N SER A 610 -20.39 -1.81 1.38
CA SER A 610 -19.64 -1.96 2.63
C SER A 610 -18.16 -2.19 2.35
N ASP A 611 -17.31 -1.36 2.95
CA ASP A 611 -15.84 -1.55 2.98
C ASP A 611 -15.41 -2.76 3.88
N ILE A 612 -16.37 -3.49 4.46
CA ILE A 612 -16.17 -4.41 5.61
C ILE A 612 -16.04 -5.89 5.23
N VAL A 613 -16.24 -6.30 3.97
CA VAL A 613 -16.17 -7.74 3.62
C VAL A 613 -14.90 -8.05 2.85
N GLU A 614 -13.77 -8.06 3.56
CA GLU A 614 -12.52 -8.62 3.05
C GLU A 614 -12.48 -10.13 3.34
N GLY A 615 -12.53 -10.96 2.29
CA GLY A 615 -12.28 -12.41 2.43
C GLY A 615 -13.05 -13.33 1.47
N GLU A 616 -14.12 -12.85 0.83
CA GLU A 616 -14.88 -13.65 -0.13
C GLU A 616 -14.83 -13.02 -1.52
N SER A 617 -14.71 -13.87 -2.56
CA SER A 617 -14.96 -13.44 -3.94
C SER A 617 -16.43 -13.08 -4.04
N GLN A 618 -16.76 -11.80 -3.88
CA GLN A 618 -18.13 -11.34 -4.04
C GLN A 618 -18.52 -11.52 -5.49
N VAL A 619 -19.60 -12.26 -5.69
CA VAL A 619 -20.24 -12.43 -6.99
C VAL A 619 -21.57 -11.69 -6.98
N ASP A 620 -21.94 -11.12 -8.11
CA ASP A 620 -23.29 -10.58 -8.30
C ASP A 620 -24.35 -11.70 -8.30
N ALA A 621 -25.62 -11.33 -8.44
CA ALA A 621 -26.74 -12.27 -8.48
C ALA A 621 -26.59 -13.32 -9.62
N GLU A 622 -25.76 -13.01 -10.61
CA GLU A 622 -25.43 -13.82 -11.78
C GLU A 622 -24.12 -14.62 -11.62
N GLY A 623 -23.47 -14.58 -10.45
CA GLY A 623 -22.29 -15.39 -10.14
C GLY A 623 -20.96 -14.82 -10.67
N ALA A 624 -20.92 -13.56 -11.11
CA ALA A 624 -19.74 -12.95 -11.70
C ALA A 624 -19.01 -12.00 -10.71
N PRO A 625 -17.66 -11.98 -10.72
CA PRO A 625 -16.86 -11.35 -9.67
C PRO A 625 -17.00 -9.82 -9.63
N ILE A 626 -17.16 -9.25 -8.45
CA ILE A 626 -17.29 -7.81 -8.19
C ILE A 626 -15.93 -7.24 -7.78
N VAL A 627 -15.54 -6.12 -8.40
CA VAL A 627 -14.29 -5.41 -8.07
C VAL A 627 -14.54 -4.44 -6.91
N THR A 628 -13.87 -4.67 -5.77
CA THR A 628 -13.97 -3.81 -4.57
C THR A 628 -13.48 -2.38 -4.83
N LEU A 629 -13.95 -1.42 -4.03
CA LEU A 629 -13.51 -0.02 -4.13
C LEU A 629 -11.99 0.10 -3.95
N LYS A 630 -11.42 -0.61 -2.98
CA LYS A 630 -9.96 -0.64 -2.76
C LYS A 630 -9.21 -1.09 -4.02
N THR A 631 -9.61 -2.20 -4.64
CA THR A 631 -8.95 -2.71 -5.85
C THR A 631 -9.06 -1.75 -7.03
N ARG A 632 -10.20 -1.05 -7.17
CA ARG A 632 -10.39 0.00 -8.18
C ARG A 632 -9.43 1.16 -7.97
N LEU A 633 -9.31 1.65 -6.74
CA LEU A 633 -8.44 2.78 -6.41
C LEU A 633 -6.96 2.40 -6.53
N ASP A 634 -6.57 1.17 -6.17
CA ASP A 634 -5.21 0.66 -6.36
C ASP A 634 -4.86 0.53 -7.86
N ASN A 635 -5.88 0.36 -8.71
CA ASN A 635 -5.77 0.27 -10.16
C ASN A 635 -6.50 1.42 -10.87
N ARG A 636 -6.43 2.64 -10.31
CA ARG A 636 -7.28 3.78 -10.69
C ARG A 636 -7.29 4.08 -12.19
N VAL A 637 -6.16 3.91 -12.87
CA VAL A 637 -6.05 4.10 -14.33
C VAL A 637 -7.00 3.20 -15.12
N LEU A 638 -7.24 1.97 -14.68
CA LEU A 638 -8.19 1.06 -15.33
C LEU A 638 -9.64 1.40 -14.94
N ASP A 639 -9.87 1.83 -13.69
CA ASP A 639 -11.21 2.20 -13.22
C ASP A 639 -11.71 3.46 -13.93
N LEU A 640 -10.83 4.43 -14.13
CA LEU A 640 -11.10 5.64 -14.92
C LEU A 640 -11.43 5.35 -16.39
N GLN A 641 -11.26 4.11 -16.88
CA GLN A 641 -11.66 3.76 -18.24
C GLN A 641 -13.07 3.18 -18.34
N THR A 642 -13.78 3.05 -17.22
CA THR A 642 -15.19 2.66 -17.17
C THR A 642 -16.08 3.81 -17.64
N GLU A 643 -17.28 3.49 -18.16
CA GLU A 643 -18.24 4.53 -18.57
C GLU A 643 -18.68 5.38 -17.38
N THR A 644 -18.89 4.73 -16.23
CA THR A 644 -19.36 5.37 -15.01
C THR A 644 -18.32 6.33 -14.43
N SER A 645 -17.06 5.91 -14.27
CA SER A 645 -16.01 6.79 -13.72
C SER A 645 -15.72 7.97 -14.67
N GLN A 646 -15.74 7.75 -16.00
CA GLN A 646 -15.63 8.85 -16.97
C GLN A 646 -16.75 9.88 -16.78
N ALA A 647 -18.00 9.43 -16.69
CA ALA A 647 -19.15 10.31 -16.48
C ALA A 647 -19.05 11.09 -15.16
N ILE A 648 -18.67 10.44 -14.05
CA ILE A 648 -18.46 11.11 -12.76
C ILE A 648 -17.39 12.20 -12.89
N THR A 649 -16.26 11.91 -13.53
CA THR A 649 -15.18 12.90 -13.68
C THR A 649 -15.57 14.10 -14.55
N TRP A 650 -16.42 13.91 -15.55
CA TRP A 650 -16.99 15.03 -16.32
C TRP A 650 -17.91 15.90 -15.47
N ILE A 651 -18.70 15.30 -14.59
CA ILE A 651 -19.55 16.04 -13.64
C ILE A 651 -18.69 16.79 -12.61
N SER A 652 -17.62 16.17 -12.09
CA SER A 652 -16.64 16.87 -11.23
C SER A 652 -16.04 18.09 -11.92
N SER A 653 -15.66 17.96 -13.19
CA SER A 653 -15.19 19.09 -14.01
C SER A 653 -16.28 20.15 -14.17
N GLY A 654 -17.52 19.73 -14.42
CA GLY A 654 -18.67 20.62 -14.58
C GLY A 654 -19.00 21.43 -13.34
N VAL A 655 -18.88 20.85 -12.14
CA VAL A 655 -19.05 21.59 -10.88
C VAL A 655 -18.05 22.74 -10.77
N ALA A 656 -16.78 22.48 -11.04
CA ALA A 656 -15.74 23.53 -11.01
C ALA A 656 -16.00 24.60 -12.09
N GLU A 657 -16.31 24.17 -13.32
CA GLU A 657 -16.62 25.07 -14.44
C GLU A 657 -17.81 25.99 -14.13
N LEU A 658 -18.92 25.44 -13.64
CA LEU A 658 -20.13 26.19 -13.35
C LEU A 658 -19.95 27.14 -12.16
N PHE A 659 -19.21 26.72 -11.13
CA PHE A 659 -18.82 27.61 -10.03
C PHE A 659 -18.01 28.79 -10.56
N THR A 660 -16.95 28.53 -11.33
CA THR A 660 -16.11 29.58 -11.94
C THR A 660 -16.92 30.47 -12.89
N GLU A 661 -17.80 29.90 -13.71
CA GLU A 661 -18.69 30.64 -14.62
C GLU A 661 -19.55 31.64 -13.86
N TYR A 662 -20.21 31.21 -12.78
CA TYR A 662 -21.06 32.07 -11.97
C TYR A 662 -20.25 33.16 -11.26
N MET A 663 -19.13 32.79 -10.64
CA MET A 663 -18.28 33.74 -9.93
C MET A 663 -17.74 34.82 -10.87
N LEU A 664 -17.23 34.46 -12.05
CA LEU A 664 -16.76 35.44 -13.03
C LEU A 664 -17.88 36.34 -13.55
N LYS A 665 -19.08 35.78 -13.83
CA LYS A 665 -20.26 36.56 -14.26
C LYS A 665 -20.73 37.54 -13.20
N SER A 666 -20.53 37.23 -11.92
CA SER A 666 -20.84 38.13 -10.81
C SER A 666 -19.83 39.27 -10.62
N GLY A 667 -18.72 39.27 -11.38
CA GLY A 667 -17.63 40.24 -11.26
C GLY A 667 -16.57 39.88 -10.20
N ALA A 668 -16.60 38.66 -9.66
CA ALA A 668 -15.61 38.21 -8.70
C ALA A 668 -14.24 37.97 -9.35
N ARG A 669 -13.16 38.28 -8.62
CA ARG A 669 -11.78 38.03 -9.07
C ARG A 669 -11.34 36.62 -8.66
N TRP A 670 -10.78 35.88 -9.61
CA TRP A 670 -10.14 34.60 -9.32
C TRP A 670 -8.77 34.84 -8.69
N ILE A 671 -8.58 34.40 -7.44
CA ILE A 671 -7.32 34.49 -6.70
C ILE A 671 -6.66 33.11 -6.55
N PHE A 672 -5.36 33.10 -6.26
CA PHE A 672 -4.57 31.90 -6.04
C PHE A 672 -3.71 32.08 -4.78
N SER A 673 -4.14 31.50 -3.66
CA SER A 673 -3.46 31.68 -2.38
C SER A 673 -2.32 30.68 -2.19
N SER A 674 -1.34 31.04 -1.36
CA SER A 674 -0.37 30.05 -0.88
C SER A 674 -1.10 28.94 -0.10
N LYS A 675 -0.60 27.71 -0.25
CA LYS A 675 -1.04 26.55 0.56
C LYS A 675 -0.02 26.18 1.63
N LEU A 676 1.09 26.91 1.71
CA LEU A 676 2.07 26.83 2.78
C LEU A 676 1.96 28.08 3.64
N ASN A 677 1.61 27.88 4.92
CA ASN A 677 1.54 28.92 5.94
C ASN A 677 2.78 28.87 6.83
N GLY A 678 3.20 30.01 7.36
CA GLY A 678 4.33 30.11 8.29
C GLY A 678 4.04 29.53 9.69
N SER A 679 2.77 29.32 10.01
CA SER A 679 2.26 28.92 11.31
C SER A 679 0.94 28.15 11.18
N SER A 680 0.50 27.51 12.27
CA SER A 680 -0.85 26.97 12.38
C SER A 680 -1.83 28.12 12.68
N THR A 681 -2.61 28.53 11.68
CA THR A 681 -3.43 29.75 11.74
C THR A 681 -4.92 29.49 12.01
N GLU A 682 -5.37 28.24 11.96
CA GLU A 682 -6.76 27.86 12.27
C GLU A 682 -6.75 27.00 13.54
N GLY A 683 -6.42 27.64 14.67
CA GLY A 683 -6.27 26.97 15.96
C GLY A 683 -7.52 26.18 16.35
N GLY A 684 -7.37 24.86 16.44
CA GLY A 684 -8.45 23.94 16.82
C GLY A 684 -8.39 22.56 16.15
N SER A 685 -7.64 22.38 15.07
CA SER A 685 -7.53 21.09 14.38
C SER A 685 -6.09 20.75 14.01
N GLU A 686 -5.80 19.46 13.84
CA GLU A 686 -4.48 18.99 13.44
C GLU A 686 -4.11 19.54 12.05
N VAL A 687 -2.87 19.99 11.90
CA VAL A 687 -2.32 20.55 10.65
C VAL A 687 -1.17 19.68 10.13
N PHE A 688 -1.03 19.58 8.81
CA PHE A 688 0.13 18.90 8.22
C PHE A 688 1.36 19.81 8.28
N GLU A 689 2.40 19.34 8.94
CA GLU A 689 3.70 20.02 8.99
C GLU A 689 4.56 19.67 7.77
N VAL A 690 5.20 20.68 7.20
CA VAL A 690 6.10 20.58 6.06
C VAL A 690 7.43 21.21 6.42
N LYS A 691 8.52 20.44 6.28
CA LYS A 691 9.86 21.00 6.42
C LYS A 691 10.14 21.98 5.29
N TYR A 692 10.26 23.26 5.62
CA TYR A 692 10.50 24.35 4.68
C TYR A 692 11.91 24.93 4.87
N PHE A 693 12.88 24.33 4.19
CA PHE A 693 14.32 24.63 4.35
C PHE A 693 14.78 24.46 5.81
N LYS A 694 15.07 25.59 6.49
CA LYS A 694 15.56 25.66 7.88
C LYS A 694 14.45 25.94 8.90
N ARG A 695 13.18 26.03 8.46
CA ARG A 695 12.00 26.27 9.31
C ARG A 695 10.88 25.30 8.98
N MET A 696 9.82 25.30 9.78
CA MET A 696 8.58 24.59 9.44
C MET A 696 7.64 25.51 8.65
N ALA A 697 6.81 24.88 7.84
CA ALA A 697 5.62 25.45 7.24
C ALA A 697 4.46 24.47 7.48
N TYR A 698 3.24 24.93 7.25
CA TYR A 698 2.04 24.16 7.52
C TYR A 698 1.13 24.20 6.29
N LEU A 699 0.50 23.07 5.95
CA LEU A 699 -0.47 23.07 4.86
C LEU A 699 -1.75 23.79 5.29
N ALA A 700 -2.21 24.73 4.46
CA ALA A 700 -3.39 25.53 4.73
C ALA A 700 -4.65 24.66 4.75
N GLN A 701 -5.38 24.71 5.86
CA GLN A 701 -6.60 23.92 6.04
C GLN A 701 -7.81 24.53 5.34
N SER A 702 -7.71 25.79 4.95
CA SER A 702 -8.61 26.48 4.02
C SER A 702 -7.91 27.77 3.55
N PRO A 703 -8.38 28.41 2.46
CA PRO A 703 -7.89 29.72 2.07
C PRO A 703 -8.53 30.87 2.89
N GLN A 704 -9.23 30.59 4.01
CA GLN A 704 -10.07 31.55 4.74
C GLN A 704 -9.38 32.84 5.16
N LEU A 705 -8.14 32.78 5.63
CA LEU A 705 -7.42 34.00 6.01
C LEU A 705 -7.01 34.83 4.79
N HIS A 706 -6.51 34.17 3.75
CA HIS A 706 -6.06 34.85 2.52
C HIS A 706 -7.21 35.54 1.79
N LYS A 707 -8.39 34.92 1.69
CA LYS A 707 -9.54 35.55 1.03
C LYS A 707 -10.04 36.80 1.77
N GLN A 708 -10.01 36.79 3.10
CA GLN A 708 -10.32 37.99 3.90
C GLN A 708 -9.26 39.08 3.78
N ILE A 709 -7.96 38.72 3.73
CA ILE A 709 -6.89 39.69 3.45
C ILE A 709 -7.09 40.33 2.07
N CYS A 710 -7.56 39.57 1.08
CA CYS A 710 -7.92 40.14 -0.23
C CYS A 710 -9.10 41.13 -0.11
N ILE A 711 -10.13 40.82 0.68
CA ILE A 711 -11.22 41.77 0.96
C ILE A 711 -10.66 43.07 1.55
N ALA A 712 -9.79 42.98 2.55
CA ALA A 712 -9.13 44.15 3.15
C ALA A 712 -8.25 44.91 2.14
N GLY A 713 -7.71 44.22 1.14
CA GLY A 713 -6.96 44.81 0.02
C GLY A 713 -7.83 45.32 -1.14
N ASP A 714 -9.03 45.82 -0.86
CA ASP A 714 -10.00 46.35 -1.83
C ASP A 714 -10.44 45.35 -2.92
N MET A 715 -10.43 44.05 -2.62
CA MET A 715 -10.99 43.03 -3.50
C MET A 715 -12.42 42.66 -3.09
N GLU A 716 -13.40 43.51 -3.44
CA GLU A 716 -14.81 43.39 -3.01
C GLU A 716 -15.47 42.01 -3.20
N SER A 717 -15.00 41.21 -4.15
CA SER A 717 -15.49 39.86 -4.38
C SER A 717 -14.37 38.99 -4.95
N VAL A 718 -14.05 37.89 -4.26
CA VAL A 718 -12.98 36.96 -4.65
C VAL A 718 -13.44 35.52 -4.60
N PHE A 719 -12.79 34.67 -5.39
CA PHE A 719 -12.97 33.23 -5.30
C PHE A 719 -11.69 32.46 -5.61
N GLU A 720 -11.63 31.23 -5.12
CA GLU A 720 -10.55 30.29 -5.38
C GLU A 720 -11.08 28.87 -5.58
N VAL A 721 -10.47 28.15 -6.52
CA VAL A 721 -10.63 26.71 -6.70
C VAL A 721 -9.27 26.08 -6.46
N GLY A 722 -9.11 25.32 -5.38
CA GLY A 722 -7.79 24.85 -4.96
C GLY A 722 -7.81 23.70 -3.94
N PRO A 723 -6.64 23.11 -3.66
CA PRO A 723 -6.53 22.05 -2.67
C PRO A 723 -6.73 22.57 -1.25
N VAL A 724 -7.41 21.77 -0.44
CA VAL A 724 -7.71 21.99 0.97
C VAL A 724 -7.28 20.74 1.75
N PHE A 725 -6.62 20.96 2.89
CA PHE A 725 -6.02 19.88 3.67
C PHE A 725 -6.66 19.73 5.06
N ARG A 726 -6.94 18.50 5.48
CA ARG A 726 -7.42 18.17 6.83
C ARG A 726 -6.54 17.06 7.39
N ALA A 727 -5.85 17.31 8.50
CA ALA A 727 -4.91 16.35 9.06
C ALA A 727 -5.53 15.39 10.07
N GLU A 728 -6.83 15.55 10.37
CA GLU A 728 -7.56 14.65 11.27
C GLU A 728 -7.48 13.19 10.81
N GLU A 729 -7.21 12.28 11.74
CA GLU A 729 -7.15 10.83 11.49
C GLU A 729 -8.55 10.20 11.34
N SER A 730 -9.36 10.73 10.41
CA SER A 730 -10.71 10.26 10.14
C SER A 730 -10.77 9.44 8.85
N ASN A 731 -10.94 8.12 8.98
CA ASN A 731 -11.09 7.22 7.84
C ASN A 731 -12.55 6.79 7.63
N THR A 732 -13.38 7.70 7.13
CA THR A 732 -14.80 7.44 6.85
C THR A 732 -15.10 7.48 5.34
N HIS A 733 -16.32 7.11 4.94
CA HIS A 733 -16.78 7.19 3.55
C HIS A 733 -17.00 8.64 3.05
N ARG A 734 -16.86 9.65 3.91
CA ARG A 734 -17.20 11.06 3.65
C ARG A 734 -16.06 12.04 3.95
N HIS A 735 -14.91 11.54 4.43
CA HIS A 735 -13.73 12.35 4.73
C HIS A 735 -12.57 12.00 3.80
N LEU A 736 -11.78 13.03 3.47
CA LEU A 736 -10.51 12.98 2.74
C LEU A 736 -9.53 13.88 3.48
N THR A 737 -8.24 13.56 3.41
CA THR A 737 -7.17 14.41 3.97
C THR A 737 -6.73 15.52 3.01
N GLU A 738 -7.00 15.34 1.72
CA GLU A 738 -6.85 16.35 0.67
C GLU A 738 -8.08 16.32 -0.24
N PHE A 739 -8.71 17.46 -0.45
CA PHE A 739 -9.86 17.62 -1.36
C PHE A 739 -9.83 18.98 -2.07
N THR A 740 -10.69 19.17 -3.07
CA THR A 740 -10.78 20.44 -3.79
C THR A 740 -11.85 21.33 -3.16
N GLY A 741 -11.41 22.47 -2.61
CA GLY A 741 -12.27 23.54 -2.12
C GLY A 741 -12.70 24.49 -3.23
N LEU A 742 -13.94 24.97 -3.14
CA LEU A 742 -14.50 26.06 -3.91
C LEU A 742 -14.83 27.16 -2.90
N ASP A 743 -14.00 28.18 -2.84
CA ASP A 743 -14.07 29.21 -1.81
C ASP A 743 -14.46 30.55 -2.41
N PHE A 744 -15.28 31.31 -1.71
CA PHE A 744 -15.56 32.70 -2.05
C PHE A 744 -15.64 33.56 -0.79
N GLU A 745 -15.38 34.85 -0.97
CA GLU A 745 -15.61 35.90 0.02
C GLU A 745 -16.07 37.17 -0.72
N LYS A 746 -17.02 37.89 -0.13
CA LYS A 746 -17.67 39.04 -0.77
C LYS A 746 -18.06 40.09 0.26
N THR A 747 -17.87 41.36 -0.08
CA THR A 747 -18.37 42.50 0.70
C THR A 747 -19.88 42.65 0.53
N PHE A 748 -20.54 43.19 1.55
CA PHE A 748 -21.96 43.55 1.50
C PHE A 748 -22.19 44.94 2.05
N GLN A 749 -23.37 45.51 1.76
CA GLN A 749 -23.67 46.89 2.14
C GLN A 749 -24.42 46.98 3.47
N ASN A 750 -25.47 46.17 3.66
CA ASN A 750 -26.38 46.30 4.79
C ASN A 750 -26.42 45.04 5.66
N HIS A 751 -26.54 43.87 5.03
CA HIS A 751 -26.72 42.62 5.76
C HIS A 751 -26.03 41.44 5.07
N TYR A 752 -25.50 40.50 5.85
CA TYR A 752 -24.84 39.30 5.31
C TYR A 752 -25.77 38.43 4.46
N HIS A 753 -27.09 38.62 4.57
CA HIS A 753 -28.06 37.95 3.70
C HIS A 753 -27.85 38.29 2.22
N GLU A 754 -27.26 39.44 1.87
CA GLU A 754 -26.86 39.74 0.49
C GLU A 754 -25.88 38.69 -0.05
N VAL A 755 -24.96 38.20 0.80
CA VAL A 755 -23.99 37.15 0.45
C VAL A 755 -24.60 35.76 0.60
N LEU A 756 -25.50 35.56 1.55
CA LEU A 756 -26.22 34.29 1.72
C LEU A 756 -27.11 33.99 0.49
N GLU A 757 -27.89 34.97 0.03
CA GLU A 757 -28.71 34.87 -1.18
C GLU A 757 -27.85 34.65 -2.41
N PHE A 758 -26.72 35.35 -2.51
CA PHE A 758 -25.73 35.11 -3.57
C PHE A 758 -25.25 33.65 -3.59
N ALA A 759 -24.98 33.06 -2.41
CA ALA A 759 -24.53 31.68 -2.27
C ALA A 759 -25.64 30.66 -2.57
N GLU A 760 -26.88 30.96 -2.18
CA GLU A 760 -28.08 30.18 -2.54
C GLU A 760 -28.26 30.13 -4.06
N ASP A 761 -28.24 31.30 -4.71
CA ASP A 761 -28.37 31.43 -6.16
C ASP A 761 -27.23 30.74 -6.91
N LEU A 762 -25.99 30.84 -6.41
CA LEU A 762 -24.83 30.12 -6.92
C LEU A 762 -25.06 28.60 -6.94
N LEU A 763 -25.55 28.02 -5.85
CA LEU A 763 -25.77 26.56 -5.81
C LEU A 763 -27.01 26.13 -6.58
N VAL A 764 -28.09 26.89 -6.56
CA VAL A 764 -29.23 26.64 -7.44
C VAL A 764 -28.78 26.65 -8.91
N PHE A 765 -27.94 27.62 -9.29
CA PHE A 765 -27.37 27.69 -10.64
C PHE A 765 -26.54 26.44 -10.97
N ILE A 766 -25.57 26.06 -10.13
CA ILE A 766 -24.72 24.89 -10.37
C ILE A 766 -25.59 23.64 -10.52
N LEU A 767 -26.48 23.38 -9.56
CA LEU A 767 -27.29 22.15 -9.53
C LEU A 767 -28.27 22.08 -10.72
N THR A 768 -28.87 23.21 -11.10
CA THR A 768 -29.75 23.29 -12.29
C THR A 768 -28.95 23.04 -13.56
N GLN A 769 -27.80 23.70 -13.72
CA GLN A 769 -26.98 23.55 -14.92
C GLN A 769 -26.34 22.16 -15.03
N LEU A 770 -26.07 21.47 -13.91
CA LEU A 770 -25.69 20.05 -13.93
C LEU A 770 -26.81 19.17 -14.49
N GLN A 771 -28.05 19.37 -14.04
CA GLN A 771 -29.20 18.63 -14.54
C GLN A 771 -29.46 18.89 -16.03
N GLU A 772 -29.20 20.10 -16.52
CA GLU A 772 -29.41 20.47 -17.93
C GLU A 772 -28.25 20.03 -18.85
N ARG A 773 -27.02 20.43 -18.53
CA ARG A 773 -25.83 20.26 -19.39
C ARG A 773 -25.22 18.87 -19.31
N TYR A 774 -25.39 18.16 -18.20
CA TYR A 774 -24.77 16.84 -17.95
C TYR A 774 -25.77 15.69 -17.85
N LYS A 775 -26.99 15.86 -18.39
CA LYS A 775 -28.05 14.84 -18.37
C LYS A 775 -27.62 13.48 -18.92
N GLU A 776 -26.76 13.47 -19.94
CA GLU A 776 -26.25 12.22 -20.55
C GLU A 776 -25.32 11.47 -19.58
N GLN A 777 -24.42 12.20 -18.92
CA GLN A 777 -23.50 11.66 -17.91
C GLN A 777 -24.28 11.16 -16.70
N ILE A 778 -25.28 11.92 -16.24
CA ILE A 778 -26.18 11.52 -15.15
C ILE A 778 -26.88 10.20 -15.51
N ALA A 779 -27.43 10.09 -16.72
CA ALA A 779 -28.09 8.87 -17.19
C ALA A 779 -27.14 7.66 -17.27
N VAL A 780 -25.87 7.86 -17.63
CA VAL A 780 -24.84 6.81 -17.59
C VAL A 780 -24.61 6.34 -16.15
N ILE A 781 -24.43 7.27 -15.23
CA ILE A 781 -24.16 6.98 -13.80
C ILE A 781 -25.37 6.30 -13.16
N GLN A 782 -26.58 6.71 -13.52
CA GLN A 782 -27.83 6.18 -12.97
C GLN A 782 -28.01 4.67 -13.20
N LYS A 783 -27.39 4.12 -14.26
CA LYS A 783 -27.38 2.67 -14.52
C LYS A 783 -26.72 1.88 -13.39
N SER A 784 -25.66 2.44 -12.79
CA SER A 784 -24.90 1.82 -11.70
C SER A 784 -25.30 2.35 -10.33
N TYR A 785 -25.74 3.60 -10.26
CA TYR A 785 -26.14 4.30 -9.04
C TYR A 785 -27.52 4.97 -9.23
N PRO A 786 -28.63 4.25 -8.97
CA PRO A 786 -29.98 4.69 -9.31
C PRO A 786 -30.40 6.07 -8.76
N LYS A 787 -29.77 6.53 -7.66
CA LYS A 787 -30.04 7.82 -7.03
C LYS A 787 -29.52 9.04 -7.84
N ALA A 788 -28.64 8.84 -8.81
CA ALA A 788 -28.00 9.94 -9.53
C ALA A 788 -28.97 10.84 -10.31
N GLY A 789 -30.12 10.30 -10.74
CA GLY A 789 -31.17 11.04 -11.44
C GLY A 789 -32.32 11.54 -10.54
N ASP A 790 -32.23 11.37 -9.23
CA ASP A 790 -33.31 11.66 -8.25
C ASP A 790 -32.94 12.80 -7.29
N PHE A 791 -32.14 13.77 -7.75
CA PHE A 791 -31.84 14.97 -6.98
C PHE A 791 -32.94 16.00 -7.18
N LYS A 792 -33.58 16.44 -6.09
CA LYS A 792 -34.68 17.40 -6.12
C LYS A 792 -34.23 18.79 -5.74
N LEU A 793 -34.50 19.75 -6.61
CA LEU A 793 -34.39 21.17 -6.33
C LEU A 793 -35.76 21.76 -5.99
N PRO A 794 -35.82 22.86 -5.23
CA PRO A 794 -37.06 23.59 -5.00
C PRO A 794 -37.72 24.02 -6.31
N LYS A 795 -39.03 23.79 -6.45
CA LYS A 795 -39.79 24.01 -7.71
C LYS A 795 -39.86 25.48 -8.13
N ASP A 796 -39.76 26.38 -7.17
CA ASP A 796 -39.76 27.84 -7.38
C ASP A 796 -38.36 28.39 -7.69
N GLY A 797 -37.34 27.53 -7.74
CA GLY A 797 -35.96 27.90 -8.01
C GLY A 797 -35.28 28.66 -6.86
N LYS A 798 -35.87 28.67 -5.65
CA LYS A 798 -35.29 29.34 -4.48
C LYS A 798 -34.93 28.34 -3.40
N ALA A 799 -33.72 28.47 -2.85
CA ALA A 799 -33.28 27.60 -1.77
C ALA A 799 -34.24 27.71 -0.57
N LEU A 800 -34.60 26.57 0.03
CA LEU A 800 -35.32 26.56 1.30
C LEU A 800 -34.36 27.03 2.40
N ARG A 801 -34.64 28.18 3.01
CA ARG A 801 -33.90 28.68 4.17
C ARG A 801 -34.73 28.52 5.44
N LEU A 802 -34.11 27.94 6.46
CA LEU A 802 -34.68 27.80 7.81
C LEU A 802 -33.67 28.34 8.83
N ASN A 803 -34.11 28.81 9.99
CA ASN A 803 -33.18 29.03 11.09
C ASN A 803 -32.78 27.70 11.72
N TYR A 804 -31.64 27.67 12.41
CA TYR A 804 -31.16 26.51 13.15
C TYR A 804 -32.23 25.93 14.08
N MET A 805 -32.90 26.81 14.84
CA MET A 805 -33.96 26.38 15.78
C MET A 805 -35.23 25.87 15.09
N ASP A 806 -35.50 26.27 13.84
CA ASP A 806 -36.58 25.68 13.05
C ASP A 806 -36.22 24.23 12.67
N GLY A 807 -34.95 23.98 12.34
CA GLY A 807 -34.42 22.63 12.13
C GLY A 807 -34.48 21.76 13.40
N VAL A 808 -34.12 22.32 14.55
CA VAL A 808 -34.26 21.67 15.87
C VAL A 808 -35.73 21.32 16.14
N ALA A 809 -36.66 22.25 15.88
CA ALA A 809 -38.08 22.01 16.07
C ALA A 809 -38.60 20.85 15.20
N LEU A 810 -38.18 20.78 13.92
CA LEU A 810 -38.55 19.68 13.03
C LEU A 810 -38.03 18.32 13.53
N LEU A 811 -36.80 18.27 14.03
CA LEU A 811 -36.22 17.05 14.61
C LEU A 811 -36.97 16.62 15.88
N LYS A 812 -37.32 17.58 16.74
CA LYS A 812 -38.09 17.35 17.96
C LYS A 812 -39.51 16.84 17.66
N GLU A 813 -40.17 17.41 16.65
CA GLU A 813 -41.47 16.92 16.15
C GLU A 813 -41.38 15.48 15.64
N ALA A 814 -40.24 15.10 15.05
CA ALA A 814 -39.97 13.73 14.60
C ALA A 814 -39.49 12.78 15.73
N GLY A 815 -39.52 13.22 16.99
CA GLY A 815 -39.18 12.41 18.15
C GLY A 815 -37.68 12.22 18.41
N VAL A 816 -36.83 13.08 17.85
CA VAL A 816 -35.39 13.10 18.14
C VAL A 816 -35.13 13.84 19.45
N ASP A 817 -34.23 13.32 20.28
CA ASP A 817 -33.74 14.06 21.44
C ASP A 817 -32.83 15.21 20.97
N THR A 818 -33.31 16.45 21.14
CA THR A 818 -32.61 17.67 20.77
C THR A 818 -32.11 18.47 21.97
N SER A 819 -32.07 17.86 23.16
CA SER A 819 -31.79 18.58 24.41
C SER A 819 -30.44 19.30 24.42
N GLU A 820 -29.41 18.75 23.77
CA GLU A 820 -28.08 19.39 23.65
C GLU A 820 -28.10 20.60 22.71
N GLN A 821 -28.81 20.50 21.58
CA GLN A 821 -28.96 21.59 20.62
C GLN A 821 -29.81 22.74 21.20
N GLU A 822 -30.84 22.40 22.00
CA GLU A 822 -31.64 23.38 22.76
C GLU A 822 -30.84 24.08 23.87
N ARG A 823 -29.75 23.47 24.36
CA ARG A 823 -28.79 24.08 25.29
C ARG A 823 -27.63 24.80 24.59
N PHE A 824 -27.58 24.79 23.26
CA PHE A 824 -26.53 25.40 22.45
C PHE A 824 -25.13 24.81 22.72
N GLU A 825 -25.07 23.60 23.28
CA GLU A 825 -23.81 22.96 23.71
C GLU A 825 -23.07 22.30 22.54
N ASN A 826 -23.82 21.69 21.62
CA ASN A 826 -23.30 20.91 20.51
C ASN A 826 -24.05 21.20 19.20
N ASP A 827 -23.38 20.99 18.08
CA ASP A 827 -23.99 21.06 16.75
C ASP A 827 -24.81 19.80 16.43
N PHE A 828 -25.44 19.74 15.25
CA PHE A 828 -26.13 18.54 14.79
C PHE A 828 -25.17 17.37 14.62
N SER A 829 -25.56 16.21 15.15
CA SER A 829 -24.89 14.96 14.82
C SER A 829 -25.22 14.54 13.38
N THR A 830 -24.36 13.73 12.76
CA THR A 830 -24.64 13.17 11.42
C THR A 830 -25.96 12.41 11.30
N ALA A 831 -26.42 11.78 12.39
CA ALA A 831 -27.73 11.14 12.39
C ALA A 831 -28.87 12.18 12.31
N MET A 832 -28.73 13.29 13.06
CA MET A 832 -29.67 14.41 13.02
C MET A 832 -29.70 15.10 11.65
N GLU A 833 -28.53 15.36 11.04
CA GLU A 833 -28.46 15.97 9.70
C GLU A 833 -29.21 15.12 8.68
N LYS A 834 -28.98 13.80 8.67
CA LYS A 834 -29.67 12.86 7.76
C LYS A 834 -31.17 12.82 8.00
N GLN A 835 -31.58 12.78 9.27
CA GLN A 835 -32.99 12.75 9.62
C GLN A 835 -33.69 14.05 9.24
N LEU A 836 -33.05 15.20 9.49
CA LEU A 836 -33.55 16.50 9.07
C LEU A 836 -33.68 16.55 7.55
N GLY A 837 -32.68 16.10 6.79
CA GLY A 837 -32.76 16.01 5.33
C GLY A 837 -33.92 15.15 4.82
N GLN A 838 -34.23 14.04 5.50
CA GLN A 838 -35.41 13.22 5.17
C GLN A 838 -36.71 13.98 5.42
N ILE A 839 -36.84 14.62 6.58
CA ILE A 839 -38.01 15.45 6.93
C ILE A 839 -38.18 16.58 5.91
N ILE A 840 -37.08 17.25 5.52
CA ILE A 840 -37.11 18.33 4.54
C ILE A 840 -37.55 17.82 3.17
N ARG A 841 -37.02 16.67 2.72
CA ARG A 841 -37.42 16.06 1.44
C ARG A 841 -38.90 15.68 1.44
N GLU A 842 -39.42 15.14 2.54
CA GLU A 842 -40.83 14.76 2.66
C GLU A 842 -41.77 15.97 2.73
N LYS A 843 -41.40 17.01 3.50
CA LYS A 843 -42.25 18.17 3.76
C LYS A 843 -42.18 19.24 2.65
N TYR A 844 -41.00 19.43 2.06
CA TYR A 844 -40.73 20.54 1.13
C TYR A 844 -40.31 20.08 -0.28
N ASP A 845 -40.22 18.77 -0.54
CA ASP A 845 -39.92 18.20 -1.87
C ASP A 845 -38.57 18.67 -2.44
N THR A 846 -37.56 18.87 -1.58
CA THR A 846 -36.20 19.31 -1.96
C THR A 846 -35.12 18.48 -1.25
N ASP A 847 -34.01 18.22 -1.93
CA ASP A 847 -32.78 17.67 -1.34
C ASP A 847 -31.79 18.77 -0.93
N PHE A 848 -32.05 20.03 -1.29
CA PHE A 848 -31.19 21.18 -1.05
C PHE A 848 -31.89 22.21 -0.16
N TYR A 849 -31.24 22.56 0.95
CA TYR A 849 -31.72 23.56 1.89
C TYR A 849 -30.55 24.22 2.65
N VAL A 850 -30.86 25.34 3.29
CA VAL A 850 -29.94 26.16 4.06
C VAL A 850 -30.46 26.29 5.49
N LEU A 851 -29.57 26.11 6.46
CA LEU A 851 -29.81 26.52 7.84
C LEU A 851 -29.04 27.81 8.12
N ASP A 852 -29.70 28.79 8.69
CA ASP A 852 -29.15 30.09 9.10
C ASP A 852 -29.18 30.20 10.63
N LYS A 853 -28.47 31.18 11.19
CA LYS A 853 -28.51 31.51 12.63
C LYS A 853 -28.06 30.37 13.54
N PHE A 854 -26.89 29.80 13.28
CA PHE A 854 -26.33 28.77 14.17
C PHE A 854 -25.85 29.35 15.51
N PRO A 855 -25.81 28.53 16.58
CA PRO A 855 -25.28 28.94 17.87
C PRO A 855 -23.83 29.45 17.79
N MET A 856 -23.50 30.54 18.47
CA MET A 856 -22.15 31.13 18.44
C MET A 856 -21.08 30.21 19.07
N ALA A 857 -21.48 29.38 20.04
CA ALA A 857 -20.59 28.49 20.78
C ALA A 857 -19.85 27.50 19.86
N VAL A 858 -20.51 26.99 18.83
CA VAL A 858 -19.98 25.96 17.91
C VAL A 858 -19.22 26.55 16.71
N ARG A 859 -19.17 27.88 16.57
CA ARG A 859 -18.57 28.53 15.39
C ARG A 859 -17.14 29.02 15.63
N PRO A 860 -16.31 29.17 14.56
CA PRO A 860 -14.94 29.66 14.66
C PRO A 860 -14.85 31.10 15.18
N PHE A 861 -13.66 31.49 15.66
CA PHE A 861 -13.40 32.80 16.27
C PHE A 861 -13.71 34.01 15.36
N TYR A 862 -13.57 33.87 14.05
CA TYR A 862 -13.80 34.95 13.09
C TYR A 862 -15.29 35.17 12.74
N THR A 863 -16.21 34.44 13.38
CA THR A 863 -17.65 34.48 13.10
C THR A 863 -18.31 35.66 13.82
N LYS A 864 -19.10 36.46 13.10
CA LYS A 864 -19.85 37.58 13.70
C LYS A 864 -21.06 37.07 14.48
N ALA A 865 -21.19 37.50 15.74
CA ALA A 865 -22.37 37.24 16.57
C ALA A 865 -23.63 37.95 16.02
N ASP A 866 -24.81 37.38 16.25
CA ASP A 866 -26.05 38.05 15.89
C ASP A 866 -26.26 39.29 16.78
N PRO A 867 -26.51 40.49 16.21
CA PRO A 867 -26.67 41.70 16.99
C PRO A 867 -27.94 41.74 17.86
N LYS A 868 -28.94 40.92 17.56
CA LYS A 868 -30.20 40.83 18.34
C LYS A 868 -30.11 39.82 19.48
N ASP A 869 -29.42 38.71 19.26
CA ASP A 869 -29.21 37.66 20.26
C ASP A 869 -27.81 37.04 20.11
N PRO A 870 -26.83 37.44 20.92
CA PRO A 870 -25.45 36.98 20.80
C PRO A 870 -25.26 35.48 21.15
N THR A 871 -26.30 34.78 21.59
CA THR A 871 -26.31 33.31 21.68
C THR A 871 -26.17 32.67 20.29
N PHE A 872 -26.67 33.36 19.26
CA PHE A 872 -26.57 32.97 17.86
C PHE A 872 -25.52 33.79 17.13
N SER A 873 -25.23 33.36 15.91
CA SER A 873 -24.26 33.98 15.02
C SER A 873 -24.84 34.20 13.64
N ASN A 874 -24.24 35.11 12.88
CA ASN A 874 -24.54 35.33 11.47
C ASN A 874 -23.80 34.29 10.61
N SER A 875 -24.03 33.01 10.90
CA SER A 875 -23.46 31.86 10.19
C SER A 875 -24.55 30.95 9.64
N TYR A 876 -24.20 30.22 8.59
CA TYR A 876 -25.11 29.42 7.80
C TYR A 876 -24.41 28.21 7.19
N ASP A 877 -25.12 27.09 7.11
CA ASP A 877 -24.64 25.87 6.48
C ASP A 877 -25.64 25.41 5.42
N PHE A 878 -25.10 24.86 4.33
CA PHE A 878 -25.89 24.35 3.21
C PHE A 878 -25.82 22.84 3.18
N PHE A 879 -26.97 22.22 2.94
CA PHE A 879 -27.14 20.78 3.02
C PHE A 879 -27.61 20.21 1.69
N MET A 880 -27.04 19.07 1.31
CA MET A 880 -27.50 18.24 0.19
C MET A 880 -27.80 16.84 0.70
N ARG A 881 -29.04 16.36 0.51
CA ARG A 881 -29.50 15.05 1.00
C ARG A 881 -29.26 14.83 2.50
N GLY A 882 -29.40 15.90 3.29
CA GLY A 882 -29.21 15.85 4.75
C GLY A 882 -27.75 15.72 5.18
N GLU A 883 -26.80 16.18 4.38
CA GLU A 883 -25.37 16.21 4.71
C GLU A 883 -24.79 17.57 4.33
N GLU A 884 -23.92 18.11 5.19
CA GLU A 884 -23.30 19.43 5.02
C GLU A 884 -22.30 19.46 3.84
N ILE A 885 -22.48 20.46 2.97
CA ILE A 885 -21.60 20.69 1.80
C ILE A 885 -20.87 22.04 1.81
N MET A 886 -21.36 23.00 2.59
CA MET A 886 -20.76 24.32 2.75
C MET A 886 -21.05 24.82 4.15
N SER A 887 -20.04 25.42 4.76
CA SER A 887 -20.19 26.30 5.91
C SER A 887 -19.74 27.72 5.56
N GLY A 888 -20.53 28.70 5.99
CA GLY A 888 -20.31 30.11 5.71
C GLY A 888 -20.75 31.01 6.86
N ALA A 889 -20.25 32.25 6.85
CA ALA A 889 -20.63 33.24 7.84
C ALA A 889 -20.27 34.66 7.40
N GLN A 890 -20.94 35.63 8.03
CA GLN A 890 -20.38 36.96 8.20
C GLN A 890 -19.13 36.90 9.06
N ARG A 891 -18.08 37.60 8.60
CA ARG A 891 -16.83 37.71 9.35
C ARG A 891 -16.81 38.95 10.23
N ILE A 892 -16.06 38.87 11.31
CA ILE A 892 -15.72 40.05 12.10
C ILE A 892 -14.71 40.88 11.31
N HIS A 893 -15.07 42.11 10.95
CA HIS A 893 -14.23 43.04 10.20
C HIS A 893 -13.56 44.10 11.10
N GLU A 894 -14.08 44.28 12.32
CA GLU A 894 -13.52 45.19 13.31
C GLU A 894 -12.41 44.50 14.10
N VAL A 895 -11.18 45.00 14.01
CA VAL A 895 -10.00 44.33 14.57
C VAL A 895 -10.10 44.08 16.08
N LYS A 896 -10.65 45.03 16.85
CA LYS A 896 -10.77 44.88 18.30
C LYS A 896 -11.72 43.75 18.69
N GLU A 897 -12.86 43.67 18.01
CA GLU A 897 -13.82 42.59 18.22
C GLU A 897 -13.22 41.24 17.81
N LEU A 898 -12.43 41.22 16.73
CA LEU A 898 -11.75 40.02 16.27
C LEU A 898 -10.71 39.53 17.28
N GLU A 899 -9.89 40.43 17.83
CA GLU A 899 -8.92 40.14 18.89
C GLU A 899 -9.60 39.64 20.17
N GLU A 900 -10.73 40.25 20.57
CA GLU A 900 -11.55 39.80 21.71
C GLU A 900 -12.13 38.39 21.49
N SER A 901 -12.66 38.12 20.29
CA SER A 901 -13.21 36.81 19.94
C SER A 901 -12.13 35.71 19.87
N MET A 902 -10.94 36.05 19.34
CA MET A 902 -9.77 35.16 19.37
C MET A 902 -9.40 34.78 20.81
N ALA A 903 -9.28 35.78 21.69
CA ALA A 903 -8.95 35.55 23.10
C ALA A 903 -10.02 34.69 23.80
N ALA A 904 -11.31 34.92 23.52
CA ALA A 904 -12.42 34.13 24.05
C ALA A 904 -12.38 32.66 23.60
N LYS A 905 -11.80 32.36 22.43
CA LYS A 905 -11.59 30.99 21.91
C LYS A 905 -10.22 30.41 22.27
N GLY A 906 -9.45 31.07 23.14
CA GLY A 906 -8.14 30.60 23.62
C GLY A 906 -7.00 30.77 22.62
N LEU A 907 -7.17 31.64 21.61
CA LEU A 907 -6.13 32.00 20.65
C LEU A 907 -5.40 33.25 21.10
N ASP A 908 -4.09 33.30 20.92
CA ASP A 908 -3.27 34.49 21.18
C ASP A 908 -3.22 35.38 19.92
N PRO A 909 -3.85 36.58 19.94
CA PRO A 909 -3.81 37.50 18.80
C PRO A 909 -2.41 38.02 18.48
N THR A 910 -1.47 37.94 19.43
CA THR A 910 -0.08 38.40 19.26
C THR A 910 0.85 37.32 18.71
N ALA A 911 0.36 36.10 18.51
CA ALA A 911 1.16 35.03 17.94
C ALA A 911 1.58 35.38 16.50
N GLU A 912 2.82 35.01 16.14
CA GLU A 912 3.43 35.31 14.83
C GLU A 912 2.52 34.91 13.65
N GLY A 913 1.70 33.87 13.81
CA GLY A 913 0.78 33.40 12.79
C GLY A 913 -0.43 34.27 12.51
N PHE A 914 -0.82 35.14 13.43
CA PHE A 914 -2.01 35.98 13.30
C PHE A 914 -1.68 37.44 13.03
N GLU A 915 -0.45 37.89 13.27
CA GLU A 915 -0.08 39.29 13.09
C GLU A 915 -0.30 39.79 11.66
N ASP A 916 0.10 38.99 10.65
CA ASP A 916 -0.15 39.34 9.24
C ASP A 916 -1.64 39.42 8.90
N TYR A 917 -2.44 38.50 9.46
CA TYR A 917 -3.90 38.48 9.27
C TYR A 917 -4.55 39.70 9.92
N LEU A 918 -4.28 39.97 11.21
CA LEU A 918 -4.85 41.10 11.95
C LEU A 918 -4.40 42.45 11.39
N SER A 919 -3.15 42.56 10.95
CA SER A 919 -2.59 43.78 10.34
C SER A 919 -3.39 44.22 9.10
N ALA A 920 -3.97 43.28 8.34
CA ALA A 920 -4.86 43.62 7.24
C ALA A 920 -6.14 44.33 7.73
N PHE A 921 -6.73 43.91 8.86
CA PHE A 921 -7.93 44.54 9.42
C PHE A 921 -7.64 45.88 10.11
N ARG A 922 -6.43 46.05 10.67
CA ARG A 922 -5.99 47.35 11.24
C ARG A 922 -5.92 48.46 10.20
N GLN A 923 -5.79 48.12 8.92
CA GLN A 923 -5.78 49.05 7.80
C GLN A 923 -7.19 49.42 7.31
N GLY A 924 -8.23 48.89 7.94
CA GLY A 924 -9.62 49.02 7.52
C GLY A 924 -10.04 47.83 6.68
N CYS A 925 -11.16 47.20 7.04
CA CYS A 925 -11.73 46.08 6.31
C CYS A 925 -13.24 46.27 6.22
N PRO A 926 -13.85 46.24 5.02
CA PRO A 926 -15.30 46.39 4.88
C PRO A 926 -16.04 45.17 5.46
N PRO A 927 -17.32 45.30 5.85
CA PRO A 927 -18.16 44.17 6.19
C PRO A 927 -18.22 43.15 5.04
N HIS A 928 -17.98 41.88 5.37
CA HIS A 928 -17.93 40.81 4.39
C HIS A 928 -18.39 39.48 4.97
N ALA A 929 -18.78 38.59 4.06
CA ALA A 929 -19.17 37.22 4.35
C ALA A 929 -18.70 36.31 3.22
N GLY A 930 -18.74 35.01 3.47
CA GLY A 930 -18.29 34.03 2.48
C GLY A 930 -18.58 32.61 2.90
N GLY A 931 -18.15 31.67 2.06
CA GLY A 931 -18.31 30.25 2.29
C GLY A 931 -17.21 29.45 1.61
N GLY A 932 -17.02 28.22 2.08
CA GLY A 932 -16.16 27.23 1.45
C GLY A 932 -16.94 25.96 1.16
N LEU A 933 -16.92 25.50 -0.08
CA LEU A 933 -17.60 24.28 -0.51
C LEU A 933 -16.61 23.17 -0.84
N GLY A 934 -16.95 21.94 -0.51
CA GLY A 934 -16.20 20.77 -0.98
C GLY A 934 -16.70 20.28 -2.33
N LEU A 935 -15.93 20.48 -3.41
CA LEU A 935 -16.31 20.01 -4.76
C LEU A 935 -16.66 18.52 -4.75
N ASN A 936 -15.84 17.70 -4.11
CA ASN A 936 -16.02 16.26 -4.07
C ASN A 936 -17.30 15.86 -3.31
N ARG A 937 -17.70 16.61 -2.28
CA ARG A 937 -18.96 16.39 -1.56
C ARG A 937 -20.17 16.77 -2.40
N ILE A 938 -20.13 17.89 -3.12
CA ILE A 938 -21.20 18.29 -4.04
C ILE A 938 -21.44 17.17 -5.06
N VAL A 939 -20.38 16.67 -5.71
CA VAL A 939 -20.49 15.58 -6.68
C VAL A 939 -21.04 14.30 -6.04
N MET A 940 -20.51 13.92 -4.86
CA MET A 940 -20.95 12.73 -4.14
C MET A 940 -22.45 12.78 -3.83
N PHE A 941 -22.94 13.87 -3.22
CA PHE A 941 -24.33 13.95 -2.77
C PHE A 941 -25.30 14.27 -3.91
N PHE A 942 -24.91 15.06 -4.91
CA PHE A 942 -25.70 15.28 -6.12
C PHE A 942 -26.04 13.94 -6.79
N LEU A 943 -25.01 13.11 -6.99
CA LEU A 943 -25.13 11.80 -7.65
C LEU A 943 -25.60 10.68 -6.70
N GLY A 944 -25.75 10.93 -5.40
CA GLY A 944 -26.10 9.93 -4.41
C GLY A 944 -25.08 8.79 -4.31
N LEU A 945 -23.78 9.09 -4.49
CA LEU A 945 -22.70 8.13 -4.40
C LEU A 945 -22.47 7.72 -2.92
N PRO A 946 -22.16 6.44 -2.66
CA PRO A 946 -22.01 5.93 -1.30
C PRO A 946 -20.70 6.32 -0.61
N ASN A 947 -19.67 6.73 -1.37
CA ASN A 947 -18.34 7.03 -0.84
C ASN A 947 -17.70 8.18 -1.64
N ILE A 948 -17.15 9.17 -0.93
CA ILE A 948 -16.53 10.37 -1.50
C ILE A 948 -15.36 10.04 -2.44
N ARG A 949 -14.68 8.90 -2.22
CA ARG A 949 -13.57 8.43 -3.05
C ARG A 949 -13.99 8.14 -4.49
N LEU A 950 -15.26 7.85 -4.75
CA LEU A 950 -15.80 7.69 -6.10
C LEU A 950 -15.85 9.04 -6.84
N ALA A 951 -16.10 10.12 -6.10
CA ALA A 951 -16.15 11.50 -6.58
C ALA A 951 -14.79 12.21 -6.61
N THR A 952 -13.69 11.50 -6.31
CA THR A 952 -12.33 12.06 -6.27
C THR A 952 -11.41 11.32 -7.22
N LEU A 953 -10.72 12.04 -8.11
CA LEU A 953 -9.90 11.42 -9.15
C LEU A 953 -8.79 10.54 -8.55
N PHE A 954 -8.03 11.08 -7.59
CA PHE A 954 -7.01 10.37 -6.83
C PHE A 954 -7.19 10.66 -5.33
N PRO A 955 -8.01 9.88 -4.62
CA PRO A 955 -8.33 10.18 -3.24
C PRO A 955 -7.10 10.09 -2.32
N ARG A 956 -7.07 10.97 -1.32
CA ARG A 956 -6.14 10.94 -0.19
C ARG A 956 -6.92 10.83 1.10
N ASP A 957 -6.51 9.89 1.93
CA ASP A 957 -7.04 9.64 3.26
C ASP A 957 -5.89 9.15 4.16
N PRO A 958 -6.11 8.93 5.48
CA PRO A 958 -5.03 8.52 6.37
C PRO A 958 -4.32 7.22 5.96
N GLN A 959 -4.97 6.36 5.16
CA GLN A 959 -4.46 5.06 4.73
C GLN A 959 -4.01 5.04 3.25
N ARG A 960 -4.33 6.07 2.46
CA ARG A 960 -4.07 6.14 1.03
C ARG A 960 -3.26 7.39 0.65
N LEU A 961 -2.01 7.15 0.24
CA LEU A 961 -1.10 8.16 -0.35
C LEU A 961 -0.70 7.84 -1.81
N ARG A 962 -1.22 6.75 -2.38
CA ARG A 962 -0.91 6.29 -3.75
C ARG A 962 -2.14 5.56 -4.34
N PRO A 963 -2.26 5.47 -5.67
CA PRO A 963 -1.79 6.41 -6.69
C PRO A 963 -2.44 7.79 -6.57
#